data_AF-A0A1E7WNG4-F1
#
_entry.id   AF-A0A1E7WNG4-F1
#
_cell.length_a   1.000
_cell.length_b   1.000
_cell.length_c   1.000
_cell.angle_alpha   90.00
_cell.angle_beta   90.00
_cell.angle_gamma   90.00
#
_symmetry.space_group_name_H-M   'P 1'
#
loop_
_entity.id
_entity.type
_entity.pdbx_description
1 polymer ?
#
loop_
_entity_poly.entity_id
_entity_poly.type
_entity_poly.pdbx_seq_one_letter_code
_entity_poly.pdbx_strand_id
1 'polypeptide(L)'
;MMDADRGLKAPPSPARAVWLMTRMRLTRQFNQVGNAFSRKKKKARAPVTRVAHGGKRNGMWIVSAVVAVLMLFVCLNMSRMAVLNMQCRLVDDGACAQSVTRDGFDFDMAASELHAMPFDPSLMGGLSMVLTALFAISVLLPLAGKELAKPDWDLEWLVTLPVERSTLLWGRLLERSASNLSGIFALFPPYLVIAWYSGLQWSAVPVALLATALLLPLAALLHTLIDTGVRLWLAAAQLRNLQALLSLLNAPMLYLVFALSMPAASSFVMDLARGFPAWGLWLPTGVLLQAIQAQGLQHFAVLAALLAAQLVVLLWAGVALLRWQLRNGVVGSGVRESGRKAAISAPAPVGKLHLPLSPVMRRELRLLARDRNFLVQTLVLPLIVVGSQLVFNGKLDTISQFGEMPTVAAAIAFGIGVYVLMLSAFQTLNNEGNALWLLYTVPDSVENVLKQKARLWGALAMVYPLIVGAITLATAPQPTWQMLVLLLIVMAGIPIYSTIAVALGVFACDPTAIEVHKRIRPTYSYLFLLLASFYTWSIYTSLWSQKVVIMVLSGALALALWQKARDALPYLLDPGASPPARVSASDGLIAATGFFIVQAIVALILMRGKAQATLPALTIAFGIAGLLVYALMRFIYWRAKTTGVPAILRGASWWPSVKVALLPSALACVTALAYLTALKVLDVPLSAGQGPVDSVAHAQLWMVALAVLAAPLCEEFIFRGLIYGGLRRSLPTWSAIMVSAAIFAVVHPPLSMLPVFVLGCCAAWTYERSKTLLAPMLVHAVYNAAVLAAQWQLGAGN
;
A
#
# COMPACT_ATOMS: atom_id res chain seq x y z
N MET A 1 41.19 50.97 22.02
CA MET A 1 40.53 49.66 21.83
C MET A 1 39.08 49.92 21.38
N MET A 2 38.94 50.54 20.20
CA MET A 2 37.75 51.28 19.73
C MET A 2 37.28 50.85 18.32
N ASP A 3 37.52 49.59 17.91
CA ASP A 3 37.18 49.12 16.56
C ASP A 3 36.49 47.74 16.53
N ALA A 4 35.43 47.57 17.31
CA ALA A 4 34.60 46.34 17.28
C ALA A 4 33.10 46.59 16.99
N ASP A 5 32.69 47.80 16.60
CA ASP A 5 31.26 48.16 16.45
C ASP A 5 30.76 48.34 15.01
N ARG A 6 31.62 48.12 13.99
CA ARG A 6 31.19 48.20 12.59
C ARG A 6 30.70 46.84 12.08
N GLY A 7 29.43 46.52 12.34
CA GLY A 7 28.78 45.42 11.61
C GLY A 7 27.46 44.88 12.13
N LEU A 8 26.95 45.31 13.30
CA LEU A 8 25.63 44.88 13.76
C LEU A 8 24.56 45.64 12.98
N LYS A 9 24.15 45.08 11.83
CA LYS A 9 22.95 45.53 11.10
C LYS A 9 21.80 45.62 12.10
N ALA A 10 21.11 46.76 12.13
CA ALA A 10 19.92 46.96 12.95
C ALA A 10 18.97 45.75 12.83
N PRO A 11 18.32 45.34 13.94
CA PRO A 11 17.41 44.20 13.91
C PRO A 11 16.36 44.40 12.81
N PRO A 12 16.01 43.34 12.05
CA PRO A 12 15.05 43.45 10.97
C PRO A 12 13.72 43.97 11.52
N SER A 13 13.07 44.87 10.78
CA SER A 13 11.71 45.31 11.13
C SER A 13 10.78 44.10 11.27
N PRO A 14 9.72 44.18 12.11
CA PRO A 14 8.79 43.08 12.31
C PRO A 14 8.27 42.45 11.01
N ALA A 15 7.86 43.29 10.05
CA ALA A 15 7.42 42.84 8.73
C ALA A 15 8.50 42.10 7.94
N ARG A 16 9.76 42.57 8.00
CA ARG A 16 10.89 41.94 7.32
C ARG A 16 11.25 40.60 7.96
N ALA A 17 11.18 40.49 9.29
CA ALA A 17 11.39 39.25 10.01
C ALA A 17 10.33 38.20 9.64
N VAL A 18 9.05 38.58 9.67
CA VAL A 18 7.92 37.74 9.23
C VAL A 18 8.11 37.26 7.80
N TRP A 19 8.42 38.18 6.87
CA TRP A 19 8.64 37.83 5.47
C TRP A 19 9.82 36.88 5.27
N LEU A 20 10.93 37.08 5.98
CA LEU A 20 12.10 36.19 5.88
C LEU A 20 11.79 34.78 6.38
N MET A 21 11.06 34.64 7.50
CA MET A 21 10.63 33.33 8.01
C MET A 21 9.71 32.61 7.02
N THR A 22 8.67 33.30 6.55
CA THR A 22 7.72 32.77 5.55
C THR A 22 8.44 32.39 4.27
N ARG A 23 9.32 33.27 3.75
CA ARG A 23 10.13 33.01 2.56
C ARG A 23 11.03 31.80 2.75
N MET A 24 11.71 31.67 3.90
CA MET A 24 12.58 30.52 4.16
C MET A 24 11.80 29.21 4.16
N ARG A 25 10.61 29.17 4.78
CA ARG A 25 9.76 27.97 4.79
C ARG A 25 9.19 27.66 3.42
N LEU A 26 8.65 28.65 2.72
CA LEU A 26 8.17 28.49 1.34
C LEU A 26 9.30 28.03 0.42
N THR A 27 10.51 28.58 0.56
CA THR A 27 11.68 28.15 -0.21
C THR A 27 12.09 26.72 0.16
N ARG A 28 12.01 26.31 1.43
CA ARG A 28 12.26 24.93 1.85
C ARG A 28 11.22 23.98 1.28
N GLN A 29 9.94 24.31 1.35
CA GLN A 29 8.87 23.51 0.74
C GLN A 29 9.03 23.46 -0.77
N PHE A 30 9.29 24.60 -1.41
CA PHE A 30 9.59 24.67 -2.83
C PHE A 30 10.85 23.90 -3.18
N ASN A 31 11.85 23.78 -2.31
CA ASN A 31 13.01 22.92 -2.54
C ASN A 31 12.72 21.43 -2.28
N GLN A 32 11.80 21.11 -1.38
CA GLN A 32 11.34 19.74 -1.13
C GLN A 32 10.48 19.23 -2.29
N VAL A 33 9.56 20.06 -2.77
CA VAL A 33 8.70 19.82 -3.95
C VAL A 33 9.52 19.98 -5.24
N GLY A 34 10.35 21.02 -5.33
CA GLY A 34 11.16 21.43 -6.47
C GLY A 34 12.48 20.72 -6.66
N ASN A 35 12.99 19.95 -5.69
CA ASN A 35 14.02 18.94 -5.99
C ASN A 35 13.48 17.80 -6.87
N ALA A 36 12.16 17.72 -7.04
CA ALA A 36 11.58 17.08 -8.20
C ALA A 36 11.85 17.97 -9.42
N PHE A 37 11.26 19.17 -9.52
CA PHE A 37 11.28 20.07 -10.69
C PHE A 37 12.65 20.62 -11.16
N SER A 38 13.72 20.51 -10.35
CA SER A 38 15.01 21.12 -10.65
C SER A 38 15.91 20.20 -11.50
N ARG A 39 15.98 20.51 -12.79
CA ARG A 39 17.08 20.09 -13.67
C ARG A 39 18.34 20.86 -13.27
N LYS A 40 19.07 20.47 -12.22
CA LYS A 40 20.40 21.07 -11.99
C LYS A 40 21.34 20.68 -13.13
N LYS A 41 21.65 21.65 -14.02
CA LYS A 41 22.83 21.59 -14.90
C LYS A 41 24.05 21.35 -14.01
N LYS A 42 24.84 20.31 -14.31
CA LYS A 42 26.17 20.07 -13.71
C LYS A 42 27.02 21.32 -13.95
N LYS A 43 27.20 22.18 -12.94
CA LYS A 43 28.34 23.10 -12.94
C LYS A 43 29.55 22.29 -12.46
N ALA A 44 30.44 21.99 -13.39
CA ALA A 44 31.76 21.46 -13.10
C ALA A 44 32.59 22.56 -12.43
N ARG A 45 32.88 22.41 -11.13
CA ARG A 45 34.03 22.94 -10.37
C ARG A 45 33.70 23.01 -8.88
N ALA A 46 33.96 21.91 -8.17
CA ALA A 46 34.32 21.90 -6.75
C ALA A 46 34.90 20.50 -6.44
N PRO A 47 36.16 20.37 -5.98
CA PRO A 47 36.74 19.09 -5.63
C PRO A 47 36.60 18.87 -4.12
N VAL A 48 35.50 18.26 -3.64
CA VAL A 48 35.44 17.65 -2.29
C VAL A 48 34.47 16.46 -2.28
N THR A 49 35.05 15.28 -2.05
CA THR A 49 34.50 14.03 -1.50
C THR A 49 33.04 14.05 -1.02
N ARG A 50 32.08 13.89 -1.94
CA ARG A 50 30.80 13.23 -1.64
C ARG A 50 30.59 12.14 -2.66
N VAL A 51 30.70 10.90 -2.20
CA VAL A 51 30.39 9.68 -2.96
C VAL A 51 29.02 9.88 -3.62
N ALA A 52 29.04 10.05 -4.93
CA ALA A 52 27.86 10.33 -5.71
C ALA A 52 27.06 9.03 -5.84
N HIS A 53 25.91 8.94 -5.16
CA HIS A 53 24.94 7.89 -5.44
C HIS A 53 24.49 7.99 -6.91
N GLY A 54 24.85 6.98 -7.69
CA GLY A 54 24.32 6.71 -9.02
C GLY A 54 22.88 6.21 -8.94
N GLY A 55 21.94 7.09 -8.62
CA GLY A 55 20.52 6.90 -8.90
C GLY A 55 20.10 7.90 -9.96
N LYS A 56 19.62 7.45 -11.12
CA LYS A 56 19.04 8.31 -12.18
C LYS A 56 17.94 9.19 -11.57
N ARG A 57 18.29 10.45 -11.27
CA ARG A 57 17.43 11.47 -10.65
C ARG A 57 16.58 12.28 -11.64
N ASN A 58 16.50 11.85 -12.89
CA ASN A 58 15.83 12.61 -13.95
C ASN A 58 14.47 11.98 -14.29
N GLY A 59 13.41 12.34 -13.54
CA GLY A 59 12.05 11.92 -13.86
C GLY A 59 11.00 12.11 -12.76
N MET A 60 11.41 12.20 -11.49
CA MET A 60 10.46 12.29 -10.36
C MET A 60 9.59 13.56 -10.35
N TRP A 61 9.96 14.58 -11.13
CA TRP A 61 9.20 15.83 -11.22
C TRP A 61 7.95 15.75 -12.05
N ILE A 62 8.01 15.00 -13.15
CA ILE A 62 6.85 14.71 -13.99
C ILE A 62 5.86 13.91 -13.14
N VAL A 63 6.35 12.92 -12.40
CA VAL A 63 5.52 12.11 -11.49
C VAL A 63 4.88 12.97 -10.40
N SER A 64 5.63 13.85 -9.74
CA SER A 64 5.10 14.71 -8.67
C SER A 64 4.07 15.72 -9.21
N ALA A 65 4.30 16.29 -10.39
CA ALA A 65 3.36 17.19 -11.06
C ALA A 65 2.08 16.46 -11.47
N VAL A 66 2.22 15.29 -12.11
CA VAL A 66 1.09 14.45 -12.55
C VAL A 66 0.27 14.00 -11.33
N VAL A 67 0.91 13.57 -10.25
CA VAL A 67 0.21 13.20 -9.01
C VAL A 67 -0.52 14.39 -8.42
N ALA A 68 0.07 15.58 -8.37
CA ALA A 68 -0.61 16.77 -7.84
C ALA A 68 -1.84 17.16 -8.68
N VAL A 69 -1.72 17.11 -10.01
CA VAL A 69 -2.85 17.37 -10.93
C VAL A 69 -3.95 16.30 -10.78
N LEU A 70 -3.57 15.02 -10.72
CA LEU A 70 -4.52 13.92 -10.50
C LEU A 70 -5.21 14.04 -9.13
N MET A 71 -4.47 14.38 -8.07
CA MET A 71 -5.06 14.59 -6.74
C MET A 71 -6.04 15.77 -6.75
N LEU A 72 -5.69 16.89 -7.40
CA LEU A 72 -6.60 18.02 -7.54
C LEU A 72 -7.86 17.63 -8.32
N PHE A 73 -7.71 16.90 -9.43
CA PHE A 73 -8.83 16.39 -10.22
C PHE A 73 -9.73 15.46 -9.39
N VAL A 74 -9.15 14.53 -8.64
CA VAL A 74 -9.90 13.63 -7.74
C VAL A 74 -10.65 14.43 -6.68
N CYS A 75 -10.00 15.37 -6.00
CA CYS A 75 -10.65 16.17 -4.95
C CYS A 75 -11.79 17.05 -5.52
N LEU A 76 -11.62 17.62 -6.72
CA LEU A 76 -12.67 18.36 -7.42
C LEU A 76 -13.84 17.46 -7.80
N ASN A 77 -13.56 16.29 -8.35
CA ASN A 77 -14.60 15.34 -8.71
C ASN A 77 -15.36 14.84 -7.45
N MET A 78 -14.65 14.54 -6.37
CA MET A 78 -15.28 14.15 -5.11
C MET A 78 -16.15 15.26 -4.52
N SER A 79 -15.67 16.51 -4.57
CA SER A 79 -16.44 17.68 -4.12
C SER A 79 -17.70 17.88 -4.97
N ARG A 80 -17.58 17.76 -6.31
CA ARG A 80 -18.72 17.81 -7.24
C ARG A 80 -19.75 16.74 -6.90
N MET A 81 -19.32 15.48 -6.78
CA MET A 81 -20.23 14.38 -6.49
C MET A 81 -20.88 14.53 -5.12
N ALA A 82 -20.17 15.05 -4.11
CA ALA A 82 -20.76 15.30 -2.80
C ALA A 82 -21.91 16.33 -2.86
N VAL A 83 -21.72 17.46 -3.56
CA VAL A 83 -22.77 18.49 -3.72
C VAL A 83 -23.98 17.91 -4.46
N LEU A 84 -23.76 17.25 -5.60
CA LEU A 84 -24.85 16.72 -6.42
C LEU A 84 -25.62 15.59 -5.71
N ASN A 85 -24.91 14.70 -5.01
CA ASN A 85 -25.53 13.61 -4.27
C ASN A 85 -26.35 14.12 -3.08
N MET A 86 -25.87 15.16 -2.39
CA MET A 86 -26.63 15.80 -1.32
C MET A 86 -27.85 16.57 -1.87
N GLN A 87 -27.75 17.25 -3.01
CA GLN A 87 -28.90 17.89 -3.66
C GLN A 87 -30.03 16.89 -3.90
N CYS A 88 -29.73 15.73 -4.49
CA CYS A 88 -30.77 14.74 -4.81
C CYS A 88 -31.34 13.98 -3.59
N ARG A 89 -30.66 14.00 -2.44
CA ARG A 89 -31.04 13.19 -1.26
C ARG A 89 -31.49 14.00 -0.04
N LEU A 90 -31.07 15.25 0.08
CA LEU A 90 -31.43 16.13 1.19
C LEU A 90 -32.57 17.09 0.85
N VAL A 91 -32.80 17.36 -0.44
CA VAL A 91 -33.89 18.24 -0.91
C VAL A 91 -35.05 17.36 -1.35
N ASP A 92 -36.05 17.20 -0.48
CA ASP A 92 -37.14 16.24 -0.67
C ASP A 92 -38.07 16.61 -1.86
N ASP A 93 -38.21 17.91 -2.16
CA ASP A 93 -39.07 18.42 -3.25
C ASP A 93 -38.34 18.60 -4.59
N GLY A 94 -37.06 18.22 -4.68
CA GLY A 94 -36.26 18.37 -5.91
C GLY A 94 -36.68 17.38 -7.00
N ALA A 95 -36.67 17.80 -8.27
CA ALA A 95 -36.87 16.91 -9.41
C ALA A 95 -35.81 15.79 -9.44
N CYS A 96 -34.58 16.07 -8.99
CA CYS A 96 -33.55 15.02 -8.84
C CYS A 96 -33.93 13.91 -7.85
N ALA A 97 -34.59 14.26 -6.74
CA ALA A 97 -35.05 13.27 -5.76
C ALA A 97 -36.11 12.33 -6.35
N GLN A 98 -36.88 12.82 -7.33
CA GLN A 98 -37.96 12.09 -7.98
C GLN A 98 -37.49 11.28 -9.21
N SER A 99 -36.33 11.60 -9.79
CA SER A 99 -35.76 10.90 -10.96
C SER A 99 -34.75 9.81 -10.60
N VAL A 100 -35.14 8.86 -9.76
CA VAL A 100 -34.29 7.69 -9.47
C VAL A 100 -34.35 6.72 -10.63
N THR A 101 -33.29 6.65 -11.43
CA THR A 101 -33.14 5.68 -12.53
C THR A 101 -32.59 4.34 -12.02
N ARG A 102 -32.62 3.31 -12.88
CA ARG A 102 -32.05 1.99 -12.59
C ARG A 102 -30.54 2.02 -12.26
N ASP A 103 -29.83 3.07 -12.72
CA ASP A 103 -28.39 3.26 -12.53
C ASP A 103 -28.04 4.33 -11.47
N GLY A 104 -29.04 4.93 -10.80
CA GLY A 104 -28.87 5.95 -9.76
C GLY A 104 -29.58 7.27 -10.07
N PHE A 105 -29.11 8.37 -9.47
CA PHE A 105 -29.67 9.72 -9.65
C PHE A 105 -29.24 10.37 -10.95
N ASP A 106 -30.11 11.20 -11.53
CA ASP A 106 -29.78 12.09 -12.64
C ASP A 106 -29.01 13.32 -12.14
N PHE A 107 -27.68 13.22 -12.16
CA PHE A 107 -26.80 14.30 -11.71
C PHE A 107 -26.78 15.51 -12.65
N ASP A 108 -27.24 15.38 -13.89
CA ASP A 108 -27.33 16.53 -14.81
C ASP A 108 -28.56 17.38 -14.46
N MET A 109 -29.66 16.74 -14.04
CA MET A 109 -30.80 17.46 -13.48
C MET A 109 -30.48 18.13 -12.14
N ALA A 110 -29.73 17.46 -11.25
CA ALA A 110 -29.26 18.09 -10.02
C ALA A 110 -28.42 19.36 -10.29
N ALA A 111 -27.56 19.30 -11.31
CA ALA A 111 -26.72 20.42 -11.71
C ALA A 111 -27.56 21.60 -12.27
N SER A 112 -28.62 21.32 -13.03
CA SER A 112 -29.48 22.36 -13.58
C SER A 112 -30.31 23.06 -12.49
N GLU A 113 -30.82 22.31 -11.50
CA GLU A 113 -31.51 22.87 -10.33
C GLU A 113 -30.63 23.84 -9.53
N LEU A 114 -29.39 23.41 -9.23
CA LEU A 114 -28.44 24.21 -8.45
C LEU A 114 -28.05 25.51 -9.17
N HIS A 115 -28.06 25.52 -10.51
CA HIS A 115 -27.80 26.73 -11.28
C HIS A 115 -29.03 27.63 -11.40
N ALA A 116 -30.24 27.07 -11.31
CA ALA A 116 -31.49 27.80 -11.47
C ALA A 116 -31.95 28.48 -10.17
N MET A 117 -31.69 27.86 -9.02
CA MET A 117 -32.20 28.32 -7.72
C MET A 117 -31.09 28.38 -6.65
N PRO A 118 -31.25 29.23 -5.61
CA PRO A 118 -30.38 29.22 -4.44
C PRO A 118 -30.43 27.88 -3.71
N PHE A 119 -29.38 27.59 -2.95
CA PHE A 119 -29.30 26.32 -2.25
C PHE A 119 -30.36 26.23 -1.15
N ASP A 120 -31.08 25.11 -1.14
CA ASP A 120 -32.06 24.79 -0.10
C ASP A 120 -31.42 24.78 1.30
N PRO A 121 -32.14 25.21 2.37
CA PRO A 121 -31.61 25.18 3.74
C PRO A 121 -31.07 23.80 4.18
N SER A 122 -31.67 22.70 3.72
CA SER A 122 -31.24 21.34 4.02
C SER A 122 -29.90 21.02 3.37
N LEU A 123 -29.72 21.44 2.11
CA LEU A 123 -28.44 21.34 1.43
C LEU A 123 -27.37 22.22 2.10
N MET A 124 -27.72 23.45 2.49
CA MET A 124 -26.82 24.37 3.20
C MET A 124 -26.33 23.78 4.53
N GLY A 125 -27.22 23.12 5.29
CA GLY A 125 -26.86 22.39 6.52
C GLY A 125 -25.88 21.25 6.25
N GLY A 126 -26.16 20.40 5.27
CA GLY A 126 -25.29 19.29 4.88
C GLY A 126 -23.91 19.75 4.38
N LEU A 127 -23.87 20.79 3.53
CA LEU A 127 -22.62 21.39 3.05
C LEU A 127 -21.80 22.01 4.19
N SER A 128 -22.47 22.65 5.15
CA SER A 128 -21.80 23.19 6.35
C SER A 128 -21.12 22.09 7.17
N MET A 129 -21.75 20.91 7.31
CA MET A 129 -21.12 19.74 7.93
C MET A 129 -19.85 19.32 7.17
N VAL A 130 -19.93 19.18 5.84
CA VAL A 130 -18.80 18.76 5.00
C VAL A 130 -17.64 19.75 5.08
N LEU A 131 -17.92 21.05 4.96
CA LEU A 131 -16.90 22.10 5.04
C LEU A 131 -16.25 22.15 6.42
N THR A 132 -17.03 21.96 7.48
CA THR A 132 -16.51 21.90 8.86
C THR A 132 -15.64 20.66 9.07
N ALA A 133 -16.06 19.50 8.55
CA ALA A 133 -15.25 18.28 8.57
C ALA A 133 -13.93 18.45 7.79
N LEU A 134 -13.96 19.05 6.60
CA LEU A 134 -12.77 19.32 5.78
C LEU A 134 -11.84 20.34 6.45
N PHE A 135 -12.37 21.35 7.13
CA PHE A 135 -11.59 22.26 7.96
C PHE A 135 -10.93 21.52 9.12
N ALA A 136 -11.66 20.65 9.83
CA ALA A 136 -11.08 19.83 10.89
C ALA A 136 -9.97 18.90 10.36
N ILE A 137 -10.19 18.23 9.23
CA ILE A 137 -9.19 17.39 8.55
C ILE A 137 -7.93 18.19 8.19
N SER A 138 -8.08 19.45 7.75
CA SER A 138 -6.95 20.32 7.43
C SER A 138 -6.00 20.58 8.62
N VAL A 139 -6.53 20.49 9.84
CA VAL A 139 -5.79 20.64 11.10
C VAL A 139 -5.30 19.29 11.61
N LEU A 140 -6.18 18.29 11.64
CA LEU A 140 -5.94 16.97 12.21
C LEU A 140 -4.93 16.16 11.40
N LEU A 141 -5.00 16.18 10.07
CA LEU A 141 -4.14 15.36 9.21
C LEU A 141 -2.64 15.69 9.39
N PRO A 142 -2.21 16.97 9.39
CA PRO A 142 -0.82 17.33 9.70
C PRO A 142 -0.38 17.00 11.13
N LEU A 143 -1.29 17.09 12.11
CA LEU A 143 -0.99 16.79 13.51
C LEU A 143 -0.84 15.29 13.75
N ALA A 144 -1.72 14.47 13.15
CA ALA A 144 -1.66 13.02 13.23
C ALA A 144 -0.40 12.46 12.53
N GLY A 145 0.00 13.08 11.43
CA GLY A 145 1.14 12.66 10.60
C GLY A 145 2.53 12.95 11.18
N LYS A 146 2.65 13.77 12.24
CA LYS A 146 3.93 14.10 12.89
C LYS A 146 4.01 13.52 14.31
N GLU A 147 5.22 13.18 14.75
CA GLU A 147 5.44 12.79 16.15
C GLU A 147 5.40 14.02 17.07
N LEU A 148 4.25 14.27 17.71
CA LEU A 148 4.04 15.44 18.59
C LEU A 148 5.02 15.49 19.78
N ALA A 149 5.58 14.34 20.16
CA ALA A 149 6.59 14.24 21.20
C ALA A 149 7.97 14.76 20.76
N LYS A 150 8.25 14.86 19.45
CA LYS A 150 9.50 15.40 18.93
C LYS A 150 9.39 16.92 18.71
N PRO A 151 10.31 17.73 19.28
CA PRO A 151 10.34 19.16 19.03
C PRO A 151 10.43 19.50 17.55
N ASP A 152 9.60 20.42 17.08
CA ASP A 152 9.98 21.30 15.98
C ASP A 152 11.17 22.15 16.48
N TRP A 153 12.37 21.82 16.00
CA TRP A 153 13.67 22.42 16.38
C TRP A 153 13.74 23.94 16.13
N ASP A 154 12.77 24.51 15.42
CA ASP A 154 12.80 25.89 14.97
C ASP A 154 12.39 26.89 16.06
N LEU A 155 11.47 26.56 16.98
CA LEU A 155 10.95 27.54 17.95
C LEU A 155 11.99 27.93 19.00
N GLU A 156 12.75 26.95 19.49
CA GLU A 156 13.85 27.16 20.45
C GLU A 156 14.93 28.08 19.85
N TRP A 157 15.22 27.92 18.56
CA TRP A 157 16.16 28.77 17.83
C TRP A 157 15.56 30.15 17.50
N LEU A 158 14.30 30.23 17.06
CA LEU A 158 13.67 31.48 16.65
C LEU A 158 13.56 32.49 17.79
N VAL A 159 13.39 32.02 19.04
CA VAL A 159 13.30 32.89 20.22
C VAL A 159 14.65 33.51 20.60
N THR A 160 15.77 32.98 20.06
CA THR A 160 17.10 33.61 20.20
C THR A 160 17.31 34.81 19.28
N LEU A 161 16.43 35.01 18.29
CA LEU A 161 16.52 36.16 17.39
C LEU A 161 16.14 37.46 18.13
N PRO A 162 16.76 38.60 17.79
CA PRO A 162 16.47 39.90 18.39
C PRO A 162 15.14 40.48 17.86
N VAL A 163 14.05 39.76 18.03
CA VAL A 163 12.70 40.10 17.57
C VAL A 163 11.72 39.84 18.72
N GLU A 164 10.73 40.73 18.88
CA GLU A 164 9.71 40.53 19.91
C GLU A 164 8.96 39.20 19.74
N ARG A 165 8.66 38.54 20.87
CA ARG A 165 7.90 37.28 20.89
C ARG A 165 6.53 37.42 20.22
N SER A 166 5.88 38.57 20.35
CA SER A 166 4.61 38.92 19.71
C SER A 166 4.70 38.79 18.19
N THR A 167 5.76 39.37 17.60
CA THR A 167 6.05 39.37 16.17
C THR A 167 6.42 37.97 15.69
N LEU A 168 7.19 37.23 16.48
CA LEU A 168 7.54 35.84 16.15
C LEU A 168 6.32 34.93 16.08
N LEU A 169 5.35 35.09 16.99
CA LEU A 169 4.11 34.30 16.99
C LEU A 169 3.23 34.59 15.78
N TRP A 170 3.01 35.88 15.47
CA TRP A 170 2.28 36.28 14.26
C TRP A 170 3.00 35.84 12.99
N GLY A 171 4.33 35.92 12.96
CA GLY A 171 5.15 35.45 11.86
C GLY A 171 5.04 33.94 11.64
N ARG A 172 5.09 33.14 12.72
CA ARG A 172 4.90 31.69 12.65
C ARG A 172 3.50 31.32 12.18
N LEU A 173 2.48 32.06 12.61
CA LEU A 173 1.11 31.86 12.18
C LEU A 173 0.96 32.08 10.68
N LEU A 174 1.49 33.20 10.16
CA LEU A 174 1.48 33.51 8.72
C LEU A 174 2.30 32.50 7.91
N GLU A 175 3.49 32.12 8.40
CA GLU A 175 4.33 31.09 7.79
C GLU A 175 3.57 29.76 7.67
N ARG A 176 2.98 29.27 8.76
CA ARG A 176 2.22 28.00 8.78
C ARG A 176 0.95 28.07 7.93
N SER A 177 0.31 29.23 7.84
CA SER A 177 -0.86 29.45 6.97
C SER A 177 -0.48 29.30 5.49
N ALA A 178 0.56 30.02 5.06
CA ALA A 178 1.01 30.00 3.66
C ALA A 178 1.58 28.64 3.23
N SER A 179 2.04 27.84 4.18
CA SER A 179 2.67 26.54 3.94
C SER A 179 1.75 25.33 4.16
N ASN A 180 0.46 25.55 4.48
CA ASN A 180 -0.52 24.49 4.76
C ASN A 180 -1.12 23.88 3.48
N LEU A 181 -0.33 23.06 2.78
CA LEU A 181 -0.77 22.37 1.55
C LEU A 181 -2.01 21.48 1.78
N SER A 182 -2.08 20.77 2.90
CA SER A 182 -3.24 19.93 3.24
C SER A 182 -4.53 20.74 3.35
N GLY A 183 -4.48 21.92 3.95
CA GLY A 183 -5.64 22.82 4.03
C GLY A 183 -6.04 23.38 2.68
N ILE A 184 -5.07 23.72 1.83
CA ILE A 184 -5.35 24.15 0.46
C ILE A 184 -6.09 23.04 -0.31
N PHE A 185 -5.58 21.80 -0.29
CA PHE A 185 -6.22 20.68 -0.98
C PHE A 185 -7.58 20.28 -0.39
N ALA A 186 -7.78 20.44 0.92
CA ALA A 186 -9.04 20.09 1.58
C ALA A 186 -10.14 21.14 1.35
N LEU A 187 -9.79 22.43 1.36
CA LEU A 187 -10.77 23.53 1.35
C LEU A 187 -11.00 24.14 -0.03
N PHE A 188 -9.99 24.21 -0.90
CA PHE A 188 -10.14 24.85 -2.21
C PHE A 188 -11.15 24.13 -3.13
N PRO A 189 -11.08 22.79 -3.32
CA PRO A 189 -12.02 22.09 -4.20
C PRO A 189 -13.51 22.24 -3.83
N PRO A 190 -13.95 22.07 -2.57
CA PRO A 190 -15.38 22.21 -2.24
C PRO A 190 -15.87 23.65 -2.40
N TYR A 191 -15.09 24.67 -2.00
CA TYR A 191 -15.50 26.06 -2.22
C TYR A 191 -15.55 26.43 -3.70
N LEU A 192 -14.67 25.87 -4.53
CA LEU A 192 -14.72 26.07 -5.98
C LEU A 192 -15.99 25.48 -6.59
N VAL A 193 -16.33 24.24 -6.23
CA VAL A 193 -17.53 23.57 -6.72
C VAL A 193 -18.80 24.30 -6.26
N ILE A 194 -18.86 24.70 -4.99
CA ILE A 194 -20.00 25.45 -4.44
C ILE A 194 -20.15 26.77 -5.18
N ALA A 195 -19.08 27.56 -5.30
CA ALA A 195 -19.10 28.84 -6.01
C ALA A 195 -19.48 28.68 -7.49
N TRP A 196 -19.02 27.60 -8.14
CA TRP A 196 -19.39 27.28 -9.52
C TRP A 196 -20.90 27.05 -9.66
N TYR A 197 -21.48 26.19 -8.81
CA TYR A 197 -22.91 25.92 -8.80
C TYR A 197 -23.74 27.12 -8.33
N SER A 198 -23.16 28.04 -7.55
CA SER A 198 -23.78 29.32 -7.17
C SER A 198 -23.92 30.32 -8.32
N GLY A 199 -23.49 29.98 -9.54
CA GLY A 199 -23.58 30.84 -10.73
C GLY A 199 -22.41 31.81 -10.93
N LEU A 200 -21.34 31.72 -10.11
CA LEU A 200 -20.18 32.61 -10.21
C LEU A 200 -19.24 32.28 -11.40
N GLN A 201 -19.42 31.13 -12.05
CA GLN A 201 -18.66 30.72 -13.24
C GLN A 201 -17.14 30.89 -13.05
N TRP A 202 -16.43 31.57 -13.96
CA TRP A 202 -14.98 31.82 -13.86
C TRP A 202 -14.55 32.61 -12.62
N SER A 203 -15.45 33.42 -12.03
CA SER A 203 -15.17 34.12 -10.77
C SER A 203 -15.18 33.19 -9.55
N ALA A 204 -15.65 31.94 -9.70
CA ALA A 204 -15.58 30.92 -8.65
C ALA A 204 -14.13 30.59 -8.25
N VAL A 205 -13.17 30.66 -9.16
CA VAL A 205 -11.74 30.39 -8.87
C VAL A 205 -11.15 31.41 -7.88
N PRO A 206 -11.16 32.72 -8.17
CA PRO A 206 -10.64 33.71 -7.23
C PRO A 206 -11.44 33.75 -5.92
N VAL A 207 -12.77 33.52 -5.96
CA VAL A 207 -13.60 33.42 -4.75
C VAL A 207 -13.19 32.24 -3.88
N ALA A 208 -12.99 31.05 -4.46
CA ALA A 208 -12.56 29.86 -3.73
C ALA A 208 -11.13 29.99 -3.16
N LEU A 209 -10.23 30.64 -3.90
CA LEU A 209 -8.88 30.95 -3.41
C LEU A 209 -8.94 31.90 -2.21
N LEU A 210 -9.75 32.96 -2.28
CA LEU A 210 -9.94 33.90 -1.18
C LEU A 210 -10.58 33.21 0.02
N ALA A 211 -11.64 32.44 -0.20
CA ALA A 211 -12.32 31.64 0.81
C ALA A 211 -11.33 30.73 1.57
N THR A 212 -10.50 30.00 0.82
CA THR A 212 -9.45 29.16 1.39
C THR A 212 -8.44 29.99 2.18
N ALA A 213 -7.92 31.07 1.61
CA ALA A 213 -6.92 31.93 2.24
C ALA A 213 -7.40 32.56 3.56
N LEU A 214 -8.70 32.86 3.69
CA LEU A 214 -9.29 33.39 4.92
C LEU A 214 -9.34 32.35 6.06
N LEU A 215 -9.51 31.07 5.73
CA LEU A 215 -9.62 29.99 6.73
C LEU A 215 -8.26 29.40 7.15
N LEU A 216 -7.25 29.43 6.27
CA LEU A 216 -5.91 28.87 6.57
C LEU A 216 -5.26 29.43 7.85
N PRO A 217 -5.36 30.73 8.18
CA PRO A 217 -4.90 31.28 9.46
C PRO A 217 -5.52 30.62 10.68
N LEU A 218 -6.83 30.33 10.66
CA LEU A 218 -7.49 29.64 11.77
C LEU A 218 -6.95 28.21 11.90
N ALA A 219 -6.81 27.49 10.78
CA ALA A 219 -6.26 26.13 10.80
C ALA A 219 -4.81 26.10 11.32
N ALA A 220 -3.98 27.07 10.90
CA ALA A 220 -2.61 27.22 11.37
C ALA A 220 -2.54 27.60 12.87
N LEU A 221 -3.50 28.39 13.35
CA LEU A 221 -3.61 28.75 14.76
C LEU A 221 -3.92 27.52 15.61
N LEU A 222 -4.98 26.76 15.27
CA LEU A 222 -5.33 25.53 15.99
C LEU A 222 -4.17 24.53 15.99
N HIS A 223 -3.53 24.33 14.83
CA HIS A 223 -2.35 23.48 14.73
C HIS A 223 -1.26 23.95 15.70
N THR A 224 -0.98 25.26 15.76
CA THR A 224 0.08 25.82 16.61
C THR A 224 -0.25 25.75 18.09
N LEU A 225 -1.51 25.97 18.47
CA LEU A 225 -1.99 25.78 19.84
C LEU A 225 -1.77 24.34 20.33
N ILE A 226 -2.06 23.35 19.48
CA ILE A 226 -1.89 21.93 19.83
C ILE A 226 -0.40 21.53 19.81
N ASP A 227 0.30 21.82 18.73
CA ASP A 227 1.69 21.38 18.53
C ASP A 227 2.68 22.09 19.47
N THR A 228 2.52 23.40 19.68
CA THR A 228 3.43 24.21 20.50
C THR A 228 2.90 24.41 21.92
N GLY A 229 1.62 24.75 22.05
CA GLY A 229 1.01 25.10 23.34
C GLY A 229 0.86 23.89 24.26
N VAL A 230 0.16 22.85 23.80
CA VAL A 230 -0.10 21.64 24.59
C VAL A 230 1.19 20.87 24.91
N ARG A 231 2.21 20.98 24.05
CA ARG A 231 3.53 20.36 24.26
C ARG A 231 4.26 20.84 25.50
N LEU A 232 4.04 22.09 25.92
CA LEU A 232 4.67 22.64 27.13
C LEU A 232 3.98 22.18 28.41
N TRP A 233 2.76 21.65 28.29
CA TRP A 233 1.92 21.29 29.43
C TRP A 233 1.85 19.79 29.66
N LEU A 234 1.92 19.02 28.58
CA LEU A 234 1.79 17.57 28.63
C LEU A 234 3.16 16.88 28.59
N ALA A 235 3.30 15.82 29.39
CA ALA A 235 4.46 14.94 29.30
C ALA A 235 4.49 14.21 27.94
N ALA A 236 5.67 13.76 27.51
CA ALA A 236 5.83 13.05 26.23
C ALA A 236 4.87 11.86 26.07
N ALA A 237 4.57 11.12 27.15
CA ALA A 237 3.60 10.03 27.12
C ALA A 237 2.16 10.51 26.85
N GLN A 238 1.76 11.66 27.41
CA GLN A 238 0.44 12.26 27.18
C GLN A 238 0.32 12.84 25.76
N LEU A 239 1.40 13.40 25.21
CA LEU A 239 1.43 13.88 23.82
C LEU A 239 1.26 12.74 22.81
N ARG A 240 1.84 11.57 23.09
CA ARG A 240 1.64 10.36 22.27
C ARG A 240 0.18 9.88 22.34
N ASN A 241 -0.44 9.92 23.52
CA ASN A 241 -1.86 9.59 23.67
C ASN A 241 -2.75 10.57 22.89
N LEU A 242 -2.42 11.87 22.92
CA LEU A 242 -3.12 12.89 22.16
C LEU A 242 -2.97 12.64 20.65
N GLN A 243 -1.75 12.35 20.17
CA GLN A 243 -1.54 12.00 18.76
C GLN A 243 -2.37 10.78 18.36
N ALA A 244 -2.45 9.77 19.21
CA ALA A 244 -3.28 8.59 18.98
C ALA A 244 -4.75 8.98 18.81
N LEU A 245 -5.29 9.79 19.73
CA LEU A 245 -6.67 10.29 19.67
C LEU A 245 -6.94 11.11 18.41
N LEU A 246 -6.04 12.04 18.05
CA LEU A 246 -6.16 12.83 16.82
C LEU A 246 -6.17 11.94 15.56
N SER A 247 -5.36 10.88 15.54
CA SER A 247 -5.36 9.89 14.46
C SER A 247 -6.71 9.15 14.38
N LEU A 248 -7.29 8.79 15.53
CA LEU A 248 -8.58 8.11 15.61
C LEU A 248 -9.75 8.98 15.18
N LEU A 249 -9.68 10.29 15.41
CA LEU A 249 -10.71 11.24 14.98
C LEU A 249 -10.61 11.56 13.48
N ASN A 250 -9.38 11.67 12.96
CA ASN A 250 -9.16 12.07 11.56
C ASN A 250 -9.67 11.03 10.55
N ALA A 251 -9.45 9.73 10.80
CA ALA A 251 -9.79 8.69 9.83
C ALA A 251 -11.31 8.57 9.55
N PRO A 252 -12.19 8.48 10.56
CA PRO A 252 -13.64 8.48 10.35
C PRO A 252 -14.13 9.75 9.64
N MET A 253 -13.62 10.93 10.01
CA MET A 253 -14.03 12.18 9.33
C MET A 253 -13.70 12.16 7.84
N LEU A 254 -12.52 11.64 7.47
CA LEU A 254 -12.14 11.51 6.06
C LEU A 254 -13.09 10.55 5.31
N TYR A 255 -13.42 9.41 5.92
CA TYR A 255 -14.34 8.45 5.31
C TYR A 255 -15.79 8.95 5.26
N LEU A 256 -16.23 9.75 6.22
CA LEU A 256 -17.53 10.40 6.20
C LEU A 256 -17.66 11.31 4.97
N VAL A 257 -16.66 12.18 4.75
CA VAL A 257 -16.63 13.06 3.57
C VAL A 257 -16.57 12.25 2.27
N PHE A 258 -15.79 11.17 2.24
CA PHE A 258 -15.69 10.31 1.06
C PHE A 258 -17.02 9.59 0.76
N ALA A 259 -17.73 9.11 1.78
CA ALA A 259 -19.01 8.45 1.60
C ALA A 259 -20.07 9.39 1.01
N LEU A 260 -20.09 10.66 1.43
CA LEU A 260 -21.00 11.67 0.86
C LEU A 260 -20.77 11.89 -0.65
N SER A 261 -19.53 11.67 -1.14
CA SER A 261 -19.21 11.75 -2.57
C SER A 261 -19.59 10.50 -3.37
N MET A 262 -20.01 9.41 -2.73
CA MET A 262 -20.38 8.17 -3.42
C MET A 262 -21.88 8.15 -3.76
N PRO A 263 -22.27 7.81 -4.99
CA PRO A 263 -23.68 7.72 -5.39
C PRO A 263 -24.52 6.75 -4.53
N ALA A 264 -23.88 5.78 -3.88
CA ALA A 264 -24.48 4.79 -2.99
C ALA A 264 -24.21 5.07 -1.49
N ALA A 265 -24.13 6.34 -1.09
CA ALA A 265 -23.98 6.71 0.32
C ALA A 265 -25.09 6.07 1.19
N SER A 266 -24.74 5.62 2.40
CA SER A 266 -25.72 5.08 3.37
C SER A 266 -26.78 6.11 3.77
N SER A 267 -27.96 5.65 4.13
CA SER A 267 -29.00 6.49 4.75
C SER A 267 -28.49 7.18 6.01
N PHE A 268 -27.74 6.45 6.85
CA PHE A 268 -27.12 6.98 8.06
C PHE A 268 -26.30 8.27 7.83
N VAL A 269 -25.44 8.28 6.79
CA VAL A 269 -24.59 9.44 6.48
C VAL A 269 -25.43 10.63 6.00
N MET A 270 -26.52 10.36 5.27
CA MET A 270 -27.44 11.39 4.80
C MET A 270 -28.30 11.94 5.94
N ASP A 271 -28.74 11.10 6.87
CA ASP A 271 -29.48 11.51 8.06
C ASP A 271 -28.59 12.34 8.99
N LEU A 272 -27.30 12.00 9.10
CA LEU A 272 -26.33 12.82 9.82
C LEU A 272 -26.15 14.21 9.18
N ALA A 273 -26.16 14.29 7.85
CA ALA A 273 -26.10 15.56 7.13
C ALA A 273 -27.39 16.38 7.31
N ARG A 274 -28.57 15.74 7.24
CA ARG A 274 -29.87 16.39 7.46
C ARG A 274 -30.05 16.88 8.90
N GLY A 275 -29.56 16.11 9.87
CA GLY A 275 -29.60 16.43 11.29
C GLY A 275 -28.44 17.30 11.79
N PHE A 276 -27.57 17.80 10.89
CA PHE A 276 -26.45 18.63 11.33
C PHE A 276 -26.96 19.93 11.97
N PRO A 277 -26.48 20.31 13.16
CA PRO A 277 -27.05 21.44 13.89
C PRO A 277 -26.96 22.77 13.13
N ALA A 278 -28.03 23.57 13.18
CA ALA A 278 -28.10 24.88 12.53
C ALA A 278 -27.00 25.86 12.99
N TRP A 279 -26.46 25.70 14.20
CA TRP A 279 -25.33 26.52 14.67
C TRP A 279 -24.06 26.33 13.82
N GLY A 280 -23.92 25.20 13.10
CA GLY A 280 -22.79 24.95 12.22
C GLY A 280 -22.68 25.96 11.07
N LEU A 281 -23.81 26.50 10.61
CA LEU A 281 -23.83 27.59 9.62
C LEU A 281 -23.19 28.88 10.14
N TRP A 282 -23.09 29.07 11.46
CA TRP A 282 -22.48 30.25 12.09
C TRP A 282 -20.99 30.09 12.39
N LEU A 283 -20.41 28.91 12.12
CA LEU A 283 -18.96 28.74 12.11
C LEU A 283 -18.33 29.52 10.94
N PRO A 284 -17.03 29.88 10.99
CA PRO A 284 -16.37 30.58 9.90
C PRO A 284 -16.50 29.88 8.54
N THR A 285 -16.53 28.54 8.53
CA THR A 285 -16.76 27.71 7.33
C THR A 285 -18.17 27.88 6.77
N GLY A 286 -19.18 27.95 7.64
CA GLY A 286 -20.59 28.11 7.30
C GLY A 286 -20.97 29.56 6.95
N VAL A 287 -20.43 30.56 7.64
CA VAL A 287 -20.67 31.99 7.32
C VAL A 287 -20.10 32.30 5.93
N LEU A 288 -18.95 31.72 5.59
CA LEU A 288 -18.36 31.84 4.26
C LEU A 288 -19.20 31.15 3.18
N LEU A 289 -19.79 29.97 3.48
CA LEU A 289 -20.77 29.31 2.60
C LEU A 289 -21.99 30.20 2.36
N GLN A 290 -22.56 30.77 3.43
CA GLN A 290 -23.68 31.72 3.34
C GLN A 290 -23.31 32.97 2.54
N ALA A 291 -22.09 33.49 2.69
CA ALA A 291 -21.63 34.66 1.94
C ALA A 291 -21.53 34.37 0.43
N ILE A 292 -21.09 33.17 0.04
CA ILE A 292 -21.04 32.75 -1.37
C ILE A 292 -22.46 32.64 -1.97
N GLN A 293 -23.44 32.24 -1.16
CA GLN A 293 -24.85 32.10 -1.54
C GLN A 293 -25.70 33.36 -1.28
N ALA A 294 -25.09 34.46 -0.84
CA ALA A 294 -25.83 35.65 -0.42
C ALA A 294 -26.56 36.31 -1.60
N GLN A 295 -27.87 36.48 -1.46
CA GLN A 295 -28.67 37.23 -2.41
C GLN A 295 -28.65 38.72 -2.07
N GLY A 296 -27.88 39.47 -2.86
CA GLY A 296 -27.77 40.92 -2.74
C GLY A 296 -26.59 41.42 -1.90
N LEU A 297 -26.13 42.62 -2.22
CA LEU A 297 -24.90 43.21 -1.68
C LEU A 297 -24.97 43.45 -0.16
N GLN A 298 -26.15 43.78 0.37
CA GLN A 298 -26.32 44.05 1.80
C GLN A 298 -26.17 42.79 2.65
N HIS A 299 -26.81 41.68 2.28
CA HIS A 299 -26.67 40.40 2.96
C HIS A 299 -25.24 39.89 2.90
N PHE A 300 -24.59 40.00 1.73
CA PHE A 300 -23.18 39.70 1.57
C PHE A 300 -22.29 40.55 2.49
N ALA A 301 -22.50 41.86 2.54
CA ALA A 301 -21.70 42.78 3.35
C ALA A 301 -21.79 42.47 4.85
N VAL A 302 -23.00 42.13 5.34
CA VAL A 302 -23.21 41.72 6.74
C VAL A 302 -22.47 40.42 7.05
N LEU A 303 -22.59 39.40 6.20
CA LEU A 303 -21.91 38.11 6.38
C LEU A 303 -20.38 38.25 6.27
N ALA A 304 -19.89 39.09 5.35
CA ALA A 304 -18.46 39.39 5.22
C ALA A 304 -17.91 40.13 6.44
N ALA A 305 -18.66 41.11 6.97
CA ALA A 305 -18.29 41.82 8.20
C ALA A 305 -18.30 40.87 9.42
N LEU A 306 -19.30 39.99 9.50
CA LEU A 306 -19.38 38.97 10.54
C LEU A 306 -18.19 38.00 10.47
N LEU A 307 -17.86 37.49 9.28
CA LEU A 307 -16.71 36.61 9.07
C LEU A 307 -15.41 37.33 9.45
N ALA A 308 -15.22 38.58 9.02
CA ALA A 308 -14.04 39.37 9.37
C ALA A 308 -13.92 39.55 10.90
N ALA A 309 -15.02 39.87 11.58
CA ALA A 309 -15.07 39.98 13.03
C ALA A 309 -14.72 38.64 13.71
N GLN A 310 -15.30 37.53 13.26
CA GLN A 310 -14.99 36.19 13.77
C GLN A 310 -13.50 35.85 13.60
N LEU A 311 -12.93 36.09 12.42
CA LEU A 311 -11.51 35.84 12.14
C LEU A 311 -10.62 36.67 13.05
N VAL A 312 -10.88 37.98 13.19
CA VAL A 312 -10.10 38.86 14.05
C VAL A 312 -10.16 38.40 15.51
N VAL A 313 -11.35 38.14 16.03
CA VAL A 313 -11.55 37.72 17.43
C VAL A 313 -10.87 36.38 17.69
N LEU A 314 -11.09 35.37 16.84
CA LEU A 314 -10.50 34.04 17.03
C LEU A 314 -8.98 34.06 16.90
N LEU A 315 -8.42 34.79 15.92
CA LEU A 315 -6.98 34.92 15.75
C LEU A 315 -6.34 35.66 16.93
N TRP A 316 -6.95 36.77 17.36
CA TRP A 316 -6.47 37.54 18.51
C TRP A 316 -6.52 36.71 19.80
N ALA A 317 -7.65 36.07 20.08
CA ALA A 317 -7.83 35.23 21.27
C ALA A 317 -6.85 34.04 21.27
N GLY A 318 -6.67 33.37 20.12
CA GLY A 318 -5.73 32.26 20.01
C GLY A 318 -4.27 32.69 20.18
N VAL A 319 -3.88 33.86 19.64
CA VAL A 319 -2.53 34.40 19.86
C VAL A 319 -2.35 34.85 21.32
N ALA A 320 -3.37 35.43 21.95
CA ALA A 320 -3.35 35.74 23.38
C ALA A 320 -3.17 34.47 24.23
N LEU A 321 -3.87 33.39 23.87
CA LEU A 321 -3.73 32.08 24.51
C LEU A 321 -2.31 31.50 24.32
N LEU A 322 -1.74 31.58 23.11
CA LEU A 322 -0.35 31.18 22.84
C LEU A 322 0.65 31.99 23.68
N ARG A 323 0.46 33.31 23.79
CA ARG A 323 1.31 34.17 24.64
C ARG A 323 1.25 33.74 26.09
N TRP A 324 0.06 33.44 26.58
CA TRP A 324 -0.13 32.96 27.95
C TRP A 324 0.50 31.56 28.15
N GLN A 325 0.37 30.65 27.19
CA GLN A 325 1.02 29.33 27.23
C GLN A 325 2.56 29.43 27.24
N LEU A 326 3.13 30.43 26.58
CA LEU A 326 4.57 30.66 26.45
C LEU A 326 5.17 31.61 27.49
N ARG A 327 4.38 32.09 28.47
CA ARG A 327 4.83 33.09 29.46
C ARG A 327 6.01 32.59 30.32
N ASN A 328 6.06 31.28 30.58
CA ASN A 328 7.07 30.64 31.41
C ASN A 328 8.31 30.15 30.61
N GLY A 329 8.38 30.46 29.32
CA GLY A 329 9.44 29.99 28.43
C GLY A 329 8.95 29.10 27.30
N VAL A 330 9.85 28.84 26.36
CA VAL A 330 9.61 28.09 25.12
C VAL A 330 10.19 26.68 25.17
N VAL A 331 11.13 26.46 26.09
CA VAL A 331 11.70 25.16 26.40
C VAL A 331 10.99 24.69 27.66
N GLY A 332 10.19 23.62 27.57
CA GLY A 332 9.77 22.91 28.77
C GLY A 332 11.04 22.36 29.42
N SER A 333 11.37 22.82 30.64
CA SER A 333 12.45 22.23 31.43
C SER A 333 12.25 20.71 31.43
N GLY A 334 13.29 20.01 31.00
CA GLY A 334 13.15 18.64 30.57
C GLY A 334 12.57 17.75 31.66
N VAL A 335 11.57 16.96 31.29
CA VAL A 335 11.34 15.63 31.92
C VAL A 335 12.59 14.74 31.79
N ARG A 336 13.58 15.14 30.98
CA ARG A 336 14.95 14.62 31.04
C ARG A 336 15.64 14.80 32.41
N GLU A 337 15.19 15.72 33.26
CA GLU A 337 15.71 15.95 34.62
C GLU A 337 14.78 15.50 35.75
N SER A 338 13.61 14.91 35.49
CA SER A 338 12.94 14.10 36.53
C SER A 338 13.67 12.75 36.66
N GLY A 339 14.94 12.82 37.03
CA GLY A 339 15.66 11.72 37.63
C GLY A 339 14.90 11.26 38.86
N ARG A 340 14.67 9.94 38.92
CA ARG A 340 14.42 9.17 40.14
C ARG A 340 13.38 9.78 41.09
N LYS A 341 12.09 9.52 40.82
CA LYS A 341 11.37 8.83 41.90
C LYS A 341 11.97 7.43 41.94
N ALA A 342 12.72 7.13 42.99
CA ALA A 342 13.14 5.77 43.28
C ALA A 342 11.90 4.88 43.13
N ALA A 343 11.86 4.09 42.07
CA ALA A 343 10.83 3.08 41.93
C ALA A 343 11.06 2.16 43.12
N ILE A 344 10.18 2.26 44.11
CA ILE A 344 10.04 1.23 45.14
C ILE A 344 9.91 -0.06 44.35
N SER A 345 10.90 -0.93 44.47
CA SER A 345 10.92 -2.24 43.85
C SER A 345 9.79 -3.04 44.46
N ALA A 346 8.59 -2.91 43.89
CA ALA A 346 7.51 -3.85 44.17
C ALA A 346 8.04 -5.24 43.79
N PRO A 347 7.93 -6.24 44.68
CA PRO A 347 8.34 -7.60 44.35
C PRO A 347 7.61 -8.01 43.08
N ALA A 348 8.35 -8.57 42.13
CA ALA A 348 7.77 -9.06 40.89
C ALA A 348 6.63 -10.03 41.25
N PRO A 349 5.42 -9.90 40.67
CA PRO A 349 4.37 -10.87 40.89
C PRO A 349 4.86 -12.22 40.35
N VAL A 350 5.18 -13.12 41.28
CA VAL A 350 5.49 -14.52 41.02
C VAL A 350 4.18 -15.18 40.60
N GLY A 351 4.13 -15.64 39.36
CA GLY A 351 2.93 -16.20 38.75
C GLY A 351 2.48 -15.43 37.51
N LYS A 352 3.34 -15.35 36.49
CA LYS A 352 2.88 -15.03 35.13
C LYS A 352 3.12 -16.23 34.25
N LEU A 353 2.05 -16.64 33.56
CA LEU A 353 2.05 -17.64 32.50
C LEU A 353 3.30 -17.44 31.61
N HIS A 354 4.28 -18.33 31.70
CA HIS A 354 5.50 -18.27 30.89
C HIS A 354 5.16 -18.68 29.47
N LEU A 355 4.56 -17.76 28.70
CA LEU A 355 4.44 -17.91 27.25
C LEU A 355 5.87 -18.10 26.69
N PRO A 356 6.12 -19.09 25.82
CA PRO A 356 7.43 -19.38 25.24
C PRO A 356 7.80 -18.33 24.17
N LEU A 357 7.92 -17.07 24.59
CA LEU A 357 8.23 -15.93 23.73
C LEU A 357 9.73 -15.64 23.75
N SER A 358 10.31 -15.45 22.57
CA SER A 358 11.71 -15.04 22.46
C SER A 358 11.92 -13.66 23.13
N PRO A 359 13.16 -13.33 23.53
CA PRO A 359 13.48 -12.00 24.07
C PRO A 359 13.07 -10.86 23.11
N VAL A 360 13.24 -11.06 21.79
CA VAL A 360 12.83 -10.10 20.76
C VAL A 360 11.32 -9.90 20.77
N MET A 361 10.54 -10.98 20.79
CA MET A 361 9.07 -10.89 20.82
C MET A 361 8.57 -10.21 22.10
N ARG A 362 9.19 -10.50 23.25
CA ARG A 362 8.87 -9.84 24.52
C ARG A 362 9.20 -8.34 24.50
N ARG A 363 10.30 -7.95 23.86
CA ARG A 363 10.65 -6.53 23.66
C ARG A 363 9.57 -5.82 22.84
N GLU A 364 9.17 -6.39 21.71
CA GLU A 364 8.14 -5.80 20.84
C GLU A 364 6.78 -5.67 21.56
N LEU A 365 6.33 -6.71 22.25
CA LEU A 365 5.07 -6.66 23.00
C LEU A 365 5.13 -5.64 24.14
N ARG A 366 6.29 -5.49 24.81
CA ARG A 366 6.48 -4.48 25.83
C ARG A 366 6.50 -3.07 25.24
N LEU A 367 7.05 -2.88 24.05
CA LEU A 367 7.00 -1.60 23.33
C LEU A 367 5.55 -1.26 22.98
N LEU A 368 4.81 -2.21 22.40
CA LEU A 368 3.39 -2.07 22.08
C LEU A 368 2.54 -1.72 23.32
N ALA A 369 2.77 -2.40 24.45
CA ALA A 369 2.04 -2.14 25.68
C ALA A 369 2.39 -0.79 26.34
N ARG A 370 3.63 -0.30 26.16
CA ARG A 370 4.09 0.97 26.74
C ARG A 370 3.76 2.18 25.87
N ASP A 371 3.68 1.99 24.56
CA ASP A 371 3.41 3.05 23.59
C ASP A 371 1.99 2.96 23.03
N ARG A 372 1.07 3.70 23.64
CA ARG A 372 -0.33 3.71 23.22
C ARG A 372 -0.51 4.23 21.80
N ASN A 373 0.32 5.17 21.35
CA ASN A 373 0.22 5.67 19.98
C ASN A 373 0.56 4.58 18.98
N PHE A 374 1.66 3.86 19.22
CA PHE A 374 2.02 2.73 18.38
C PHE A 374 0.96 1.62 18.41
N LEU A 375 0.42 1.29 19.60
CA LEU A 375 -0.68 0.32 19.71
C LEU A 375 -1.91 0.74 18.90
N VAL A 376 -2.34 1.99 19.05
CA VAL A 376 -3.53 2.51 18.35
C VAL A 376 -3.29 2.55 16.85
N GLN A 377 -2.16 3.09 16.40
CA GLN A 377 -1.84 3.17 14.97
C GLN A 377 -1.71 1.79 14.32
N THR A 378 -1.13 0.82 15.02
CA THR A 378 -0.90 -0.51 14.46
C THR A 378 -2.12 -1.42 14.52
N LEU A 379 -2.86 -1.44 15.64
CA LEU A 379 -3.91 -2.43 15.91
C LEU A 379 -5.33 -1.86 15.83
N VAL A 380 -5.53 -0.58 16.19
CA VAL A 380 -6.89 0.00 16.34
C VAL A 380 -7.28 0.79 15.09
N LEU A 381 -6.35 1.54 14.51
CA LEU A 381 -6.61 2.36 13.33
C LEU A 381 -7.12 1.53 12.13
N PRO A 382 -6.57 0.33 11.82
CA PRO A 382 -7.12 -0.52 10.75
C PRO A 382 -8.59 -0.92 10.98
N LEU A 383 -8.97 -1.23 12.22
CA LEU A 383 -10.37 -1.53 12.57
C LEU A 383 -11.28 -0.34 12.32
N ILE A 384 -10.82 0.86 12.69
CA ILE A 384 -11.60 2.08 12.53
C ILE A 384 -11.71 2.47 11.06
N VAL A 385 -10.63 2.34 10.29
CA VAL A 385 -10.62 2.57 8.84
C VAL A 385 -11.66 1.68 8.16
N VAL A 386 -11.59 0.37 8.43
CA VAL A 386 -12.48 -0.61 7.82
C VAL A 386 -13.90 -0.45 8.34
N GLY A 387 -14.10 -0.31 9.65
CA GLY A 387 -15.41 -0.06 10.25
C GLY A 387 -16.09 1.20 9.72
N SER A 388 -15.34 2.30 9.56
CA SER A 388 -15.86 3.54 8.96
C SER A 388 -16.29 3.32 7.51
N GLN A 389 -15.52 2.57 6.72
CA GLN A 389 -15.90 2.25 5.35
C GLN A 389 -17.18 1.39 5.28
N LEU A 390 -17.38 0.46 6.22
CA LEU A 390 -18.57 -0.39 6.23
C LEU A 390 -19.82 0.39 6.61
N VAL A 391 -19.74 1.18 7.69
CA VAL A 391 -20.85 2.01 8.17
C VAL A 391 -21.23 3.06 7.13
N PHE A 392 -20.25 3.75 6.54
CA PHE A 392 -20.56 4.89 5.69
C PHE A 392 -20.92 4.53 4.25
N ASN A 393 -20.35 3.44 3.69
CA ASN A 393 -20.65 3.02 2.31
C ASN A 393 -21.95 2.21 2.17
N GLY A 394 -22.71 1.97 3.26
CA GLY A 394 -24.02 1.31 3.20
C GLY A 394 -23.98 -0.14 2.71
N LYS A 395 -22.81 -0.80 2.80
CA LYS A 395 -22.66 -2.20 2.38
C LYS A 395 -23.03 -3.20 3.48
N LEU A 396 -23.07 -2.75 4.73
CA LEU A 396 -23.48 -3.54 5.89
C LEU A 396 -24.26 -2.62 6.86
N ASP A 397 -25.57 -2.78 6.92
CA ASP A 397 -26.41 -2.02 7.85
C ASP A 397 -26.35 -2.62 9.26
N THR A 398 -26.09 -3.93 9.37
CA THR A 398 -25.98 -4.65 10.64
C THR A 398 -24.90 -5.74 10.62
N ILE A 399 -24.30 -6.01 11.79
CA ILE A 399 -23.28 -7.06 11.95
C ILE A 399 -23.85 -8.46 11.64
N SER A 400 -25.17 -8.66 11.74
CA SER A 400 -25.83 -9.92 11.37
C SER A 400 -25.69 -10.29 9.90
N GLN A 401 -25.50 -9.31 9.00
CA GLN A 401 -25.33 -9.56 7.55
C GLN A 401 -23.99 -10.22 7.20
N PHE A 402 -23.02 -10.29 8.14
CA PHE A 402 -21.78 -11.03 7.92
C PHE A 402 -22.01 -12.52 7.65
N GLY A 403 -23.05 -13.10 8.24
CA GLY A 403 -23.45 -14.49 8.02
C GLY A 403 -23.99 -14.77 6.62
N GLU A 404 -24.59 -13.77 5.98
CA GLU A 404 -25.18 -13.86 4.64
C GLU A 404 -24.15 -13.61 3.53
N MET A 405 -23.11 -12.82 3.81
CA MET A 405 -22.08 -12.42 2.84
C MET A 405 -20.67 -12.90 3.23
N PRO A 406 -20.41 -14.23 3.29
CA PRO A 406 -19.15 -14.76 3.81
C PRO A 406 -17.91 -14.37 3.00
N THR A 407 -18.05 -14.15 1.68
CA THR A 407 -16.95 -13.68 0.81
C THR A 407 -16.52 -12.26 1.18
N VAL A 408 -17.48 -11.36 1.45
CA VAL A 408 -17.19 -9.98 1.85
C VAL A 408 -16.58 -9.95 3.25
N ALA A 409 -17.12 -10.75 4.17
CA ALA A 409 -16.55 -10.94 5.50
C ALA A 409 -15.08 -11.40 5.47
N ALA A 410 -14.77 -12.40 4.64
CA ALA A 410 -13.40 -12.90 4.47
C ALA A 410 -12.46 -11.85 3.85
N ALA A 411 -12.94 -11.07 2.87
CA ALA A 411 -12.16 -9.98 2.28
C ALA A 411 -11.87 -8.86 3.30
N ILE A 412 -12.86 -8.50 4.13
CA ILE A 412 -12.71 -7.55 5.25
C ILE A 412 -11.69 -8.05 6.27
N ALA A 413 -11.81 -9.32 6.68
CA ALA A 413 -10.89 -9.98 7.61
C ALA A 413 -9.43 -9.92 7.12
N PHE A 414 -9.21 -10.32 5.86
CA PHE A 414 -7.88 -10.26 5.25
C PHE A 414 -7.38 -8.82 5.13
N GLY A 415 -8.24 -7.89 4.70
CA GLY A 415 -7.92 -6.47 4.58
C GLY A 415 -7.43 -5.86 5.90
N ILE A 416 -8.14 -6.09 7.01
CA ILE A 416 -7.72 -5.62 8.35
C ILE A 416 -6.33 -6.17 8.68
N GLY A 417 -6.12 -7.48 8.50
CA GLY A 417 -4.82 -8.10 8.75
C GLY A 417 -3.68 -7.52 7.91
N VAL A 418 -3.92 -7.27 6.62
CA VAL A 418 -2.96 -6.63 5.71
C VAL A 418 -2.61 -5.20 6.16
N TYR A 419 -3.61 -4.39 6.55
CA TYR A 419 -3.37 -3.04 7.08
C TYR A 419 -2.56 -3.06 8.37
N VAL A 420 -2.85 -3.98 9.30
CA VAL A 420 -2.06 -4.17 10.52
C VAL A 420 -0.60 -4.48 10.16
N LEU A 421 -0.36 -5.41 9.23
CA LEU A 421 0.98 -5.79 8.78
C LEU A 421 1.72 -4.64 8.08
N MET A 422 1.02 -3.81 7.30
CA MET A 422 1.60 -2.61 6.66
C MET A 422 2.06 -1.58 7.70
N LEU A 423 1.29 -1.41 8.78
CA LEU A 423 1.59 -0.44 9.84
C LEU A 423 2.55 -1.00 10.91
N SER A 424 2.91 -2.28 10.83
CA SER A 424 3.81 -2.93 11.80
C SER A 424 4.95 -3.70 11.15
N ALA A 425 4.69 -4.91 10.65
CA ALA A 425 5.67 -5.81 10.06
C ALA A 425 6.52 -5.11 8.98
N PHE A 426 5.90 -4.31 8.12
CA PHE A 426 6.59 -3.53 7.09
C PHE A 426 7.52 -2.44 7.67
N GLN A 427 7.16 -1.84 8.80
CA GLN A 427 7.92 -0.77 9.45
C GLN A 427 8.99 -1.29 10.42
N THR A 428 9.15 -2.61 10.54
CA THR A 428 10.01 -3.26 11.55
C THR A 428 11.43 -2.68 11.63
N LEU A 429 12.12 -2.51 10.49
CA LEU A 429 13.47 -1.95 10.46
C LEU A 429 13.50 -0.44 10.68
N ASN A 430 12.51 0.27 10.13
CA ASN A 430 12.40 1.71 10.30
C ASN A 430 12.19 2.09 11.78
N ASN A 431 11.46 1.27 12.53
CA ASN A 431 11.22 1.49 13.96
C ASN A 431 12.48 1.34 14.81
N GLU A 432 13.48 0.58 14.36
CA GLU A 432 14.79 0.54 15.04
C GLU A 432 15.58 1.83 14.80
N GLY A 433 15.38 2.49 13.65
CA GLY A 433 15.94 3.80 13.34
C GLY A 433 17.45 3.87 13.55
N ASN A 434 17.90 4.77 14.42
CA ASN A 434 19.33 4.95 14.72
C ASN A 434 19.92 3.79 15.57
N ALA A 435 19.08 2.93 16.14
CA ALA A 435 19.50 1.76 16.91
C ALA A 435 19.72 0.52 16.04
N LEU A 436 19.49 0.60 14.72
CA LEU A 436 19.62 -0.53 13.80
C LEU A 436 21.00 -1.21 13.88
N TRP A 437 22.08 -0.44 14.06
CA TRP A 437 23.44 -0.98 14.17
C TRP A 437 23.61 -1.92 15.38
N LEU A 438 22.84 -1.75 16.46
CA LEU A 438 22.90 -2.64 17.62
C LEU A 438 22.47 -4.07 17.26
N LEU A 439 21.59 -4.24 16.27
CA LEU A 439 21.17 -5.57 15.80
C LEU A 439 22.32 -6.35 15.13
N TYR A 440 23.40 -5.68 14.74
CA TYR A 440 24.60 -6.34 14.21
C TYR A 440 25.63 -6.68 15.31
N THR A 441 25.41 -6.21 16.54
CA THR A 441 26.33 -6.43 17.68
C THR A 441 25.84 -7.51 18.65
N VAL A 442 24.61 -7.97 18.50
CA VAL A 442 24.01 -9.03 19.32
C VAL A 442 24.33 -10.41 18.73
N PRO A 443 24.37 -11.49 19.55
CA PRO A 443 24.72 -12.84 19.10
C PRO A 443 23.68 -13.49 18.17
N ASP A 444 22.51 -12.86 17.98
CA ASP A 444 21.48 -13.29 17.05
C ASP A 444 21.63 -12.59 15.70
N SER A 445 21.52 -13.34 14.60
CA SER A 445 21.54 -12.73 13.26
C SER A 445 20.32 -11.83 13.03
N VAL A 446 20.51 -10.74 12.30
CA VAL A 446 19.43 -9.82 11.90
C VAL A 446 18.31 -10.59 11.16
N GLU A 447 18.67 -11.61 10.38
CA GLU A 447 17.70 -12.49 9.73
C GLU A 447 16.78 -13.19 10.74
N ASN A 448 17.34 -13.79 11.80
CA ASN A 448 16.55 -14.48 12.82
C ASN A 448 15.68 -13.51 13.61
N VAL A 449 16.19 -12.32 13.93
CA VAL A 449 15.40 -11.25 14.57
C VAL A 449 14.20 -10.89 13.69
N LEU A 450 14.40 -10.68 12.39
CA LEU A 450 13.31 -10.35 11.46
C LEU A 450 12.32 -11.50 11.28
N LYS A 451 12.75 -12.77 11.26
CA LYS A 451 11.83 -13.93 11.25
C LYS A 451 10.96 -13.97 12.49
N GLN A 452 11.53 -13.73 13.67
CA GLN A 452 10.79 -13.71 14.94
C GLN A 452 9.76 -12.58 14.93
N LYS A 453 10.13 -11.39 14.42
CA LYS A 453 9.20 -10.26 14.27
C LYS A 453 8.09 -10.54 13.25
N ALA A 454 8.41 -11.17 12.11
CA ALA A 454 7.42 -11.60 11.12
C ALA A 454 6.39 -12.59 11.71
N ARG A 455 6.85 -13.53 12.54
CA ARG A 455 5.96 -14.48 13.24
C ARG A 455 5.08 -13.77 14.27
N LEU A 456 5.64 -12.85 15.05
CA LEU A 456 4.89 -12.08 16.03
C LEU A 456 3.78 -11.26 15.37
N TRP A 457 4.12 -10.46 14.37
CA TRP A 457 3.14 -9.60 13.70
C TRP A 457 2.12 -10.41 12.90
N GLY A 458 2.54 -11.52 12.27
CA GLY A 458 1.62 -12.48 11.66
C GLY A 458 0.63 -13.07 12.67
N ALA A 459 1.09 -13.45 13.87
CA ALA A 459 0.22 -13.98 14.92
C ALA A 459 -0.75 -12.93 15.47
N LEU A 460 -0.29 -11.69 15.69
CA LEU A 460 -1.15 -10.58 16.11
C LEU A 460 -2.19 -10.22 15.03
N ALA A 461 -1.79 -10.19 13.76
CA ALA A 461 -2.70 -9.95 12.65
C ALA A 461 -3.71 -11.10 12.45
N MET A 462 -3.37 -12.33 12.86
CA MET A 462 -4.26 -13.50 12.77
C MET A 462 -5.51 -13.39 13.66
N VAL A 463 -5.41 -12.62 14.74
CA VAL A 463 -6.52 -12.42 15.68
C VAL A 463 -7.75 -11.85 14.96
N TYR A 464 -7.55 -10.96 13.98
CA TYR A 464 -8.66 -10.30 13.29
C TYR A 464 -9.46 -11.25 12.40
N PRO A 465 -8.86 -12.04 11.49
CA PRO A 465 -9.61 -13.05 10.76
C PRO A 465 -10.32 -14.08 11.61
N LEU A 466 -9.73 -14.46 12.76
CA LEU A 466 -10.37 -15.39 13.68
C LEU A 466 -11.63 -14.79 14.31
N ILE A 467 -11.56 -13.52 14.74
CA ILE A 467 -12.71 -12.80 15.30
C ILE A 467 -13.80 -12.64 14.23
N VAL A 468 -13.45 -12.14 13.04
CA VAL A 468 -14.43 -11.93 11.96
C VAL A 468 -15.03 -13.26 11.52
N GLY A 469 -14.24 -14.32 11.39
CA GLY A 469 -14.72 -15.65 11.06
C GLY A 469 -15.67 -16.22 12.12
N ALA A 470 -15.37 -16.00 13.41
CA ALA A 470 -16.26 -16.40 14.51
C ALA A 470 -17.58 -15.63 14.48
N ILE A 471 -17.55 -14.32 14.21
CA ILE A 471 -18.76 -13.49 14.03
C ILE A 471 -19.57 -14.02 12.84
N THR A 472 -18.94 -14.23 11.67
CA THR A 472 -19.60 -14.76 10.48
C THR A 472 -20.30 -16.09 10.75
N LEU A 473 -19.65 -17.02 11.45
CA LEU A 473 -20.24 -18.30 11.82
C LEU A 473 -21.38 -18.16 12.84
N ALA A 474 -21.24 -17.26 13.81
CA ALA A 474 -22.25 -17.02 14.84
C ALA A 474 -23.52 -16.34 14.28
N THR A 475 -23.38 -15.53 13.24
CA THR A 475 -24.50 -14.84 12.59
C THR A 475 -25.05 -15.59 11.37
N ALA A 476 -24.42 -16.69 10.95
CA ALA A 476 -24.84 -17.45 9.78
C ALA A 476 -26.15 -18.21 10.07
N PRO A 477 -27.17 -18.11 9.18
CA PRO A 477 -28.38 -18.92 9.30
C PRO A 477 -28.08 -20.42 9.29
N GLN A 478 -27.12 -20.83 8.46
CA GLN A 478 -26.54 -22.17 8.43
C GLN A 478 -25.04 -22.11 8.09
N PRO A 479 -24.16 -22.77 8.87
CA PRO A 479 -22.74 -22.81 8.56
C PRO A 479 -22.47 -23.67 7.31
N THR A 480 -21.81 -23.09 6.32
CA THR A 480 -21.47 -23.78 5.05
C THR A 480 -19.98 -24.10 4.97
N TRP A 481 -19.62 -25.15 4.22
CA TRP A 481 -18.20 -25.49 3.95
C TRP A 481 -17.43 -24.34 3.29
N GLN A 482 -18.11 -23.51 2.50
CA GLN A 482 -17.52 -22.33 1.87
C GLN A 482 -16.96 -21.35 2.92
N MET A 483 -17.65 -21.14 4.04
CA MET A 483 -17.20 -20.25 5.11
C MET A 483 -15.87 -20.73 5.69
N LEU A 484 -15.73 -22.04 5.93
CA LEU A 484 -14.48 -22.62 6.43
C LEU A 484 -13.35 -22.50 5.40
N VAL A 485 -13.62 -22.79 4.13
CA VAL A 485 -12.62 -22.66 3.06
C VAL A 485 -12.13 -21.20 2.95
N LEU A 486 -13.04 -20.23 3.00
CA LEU A 486 -12.69 -18.82 2.99
C LEU A 486 -11.86 -18.42 4.22
N LEU A 487 -12.24 -18.88 5.40
CA LEU A 487 -11.45 -18.66 6.62
C LEU A 487 -10.04 -19.24 6.47
N LEU A 488 -9.90 -20.48 5.99
CA LEU A 488 -8.60 -21.12 5.78
C LEU A 488 -7.72 -20.36 4.77
N ILE A 489 -8.31 -19.82 3.70
CA ILE A 489 -7.59 -18.98 2.72
C ILE A 489 -7.08 -17.72 3.40
N VAL A 490 -7.92 -17.01 4.15
CA VAL A 490 -7.48 -15.79 4.85
C VAL A 490 -6.39 -16.12 5.87
N MET A 491 -6.55 -17.20 6.64
CA MET A 491 -5.58 -17.68 7.61
C MET A 491 -4.25 -18.07 6.96
N ALA A 492 -4.25 -18.64 5.76
CA ALA A 492 -3.04 -18.92 5.00
C ALA A 492 -2.38 -17.63 4.47
N GLY A 493 -3.18 -16.63 4.09
CA GLY A 493 -2.72 -15.35 3.57
C GLY A 493 -1.94 -14.52 4.58
N ILE A 494 -2.41 -14.41 5.83
CA ILE A 494 -1.76 -13.56 6.86
C ILE A 494 -0.26 -13.84 7.06
N PRO A 495 0.21 -15.09 7.29
CA PRO A 495 1.63 -15.37 7.48
C PRO A 495 2.45 -15.17 6.19
N ILE A 496 1.86 -15.44 5.02
CA ILE A 496 2.49 -15.14 3.71
C ILE A 496 2.74 -13.63 3.61
N TYR A 497 1.71 -12.82 3.86
CA TYR A 497 1.80 -11.37 3.78
C TYR A 497 2.64 -10.74 4.88
N SER A 498 2.73 -11.36 6.07
CA SER A 498 3.66 -10.91 7.10
C SER A 498 5.12 -11.06 6.65
N THR A 499 5.42 -12.18 5.98
CA THR A 499 6.75 -12.43 5.41
C THR A 499 7.05 -11.45 4.27
N ILE A 500 6.08 -11.21 3.37
CA ILE A 500 6.21 -10.20 2.30
C ILE A 500 6.42 -8.80 2.89
N ALA A 501 5.65 -8.43 3.92
CA ALA A 501 5.74 -7.12 4.56
C ALA A 501 7.14 -6.86 5.13
N VAL A 502 7.69 -7.80 5.91
CA VAL A 502 9.04 -7.66 6.47
C VAL A 502 10.10 -7.63 5.35
N ALA A 503 9.98 -8.50 4.35
CA ALA A 503 10.93 -8.55 3.23
C ALA A 503 10.93 -7.26 2.41
N LEU A 504 9.77 -6.71 2.08
CA LEU A 504 9.66 -5.41 1.41
C LEU A 504 10.11 -4.26 2.30
N GLY A 505 9.88 -4.35 3.61
CA GLY A 505 10.36 -3.40 4.61
C GLY A 505 11.88 -3.21 4.59
N VAL A 506 12.65 -4.26 4.27
CA VAL A 506 14.11 -4.17 4.07
C VAL A 506 14.48 -3.23 2.93
N PHE A 507 13.76 -3.29 1.81
CA PHE A 507 14.02 -2.41 0.65
C PHE A 507 13.38 -1.03 0.77
N ALA A 508 12.30 -0.95 1.55
CA ALA A 508 11.63 0.30 1.86
C ALA A 508 12.49 1.17 2.78
N CYS A 509 13.27 0.56 3.66
CA CYS A 509 14.10 1.24 4.65
C CYS A 509 15.42 1.73 4.05
N ASP A 510 15.69 3.03 4.15
CA ASP A 510 16.98 3.66 3.88
C ASP A 510 17.57 4.18 5.20
N PRO A 511 18.37 3.36 5.92
CA PRO A 511 18.88 3.73 7.24
C PRO A 511 19.90 4.86 7.17
N THR A 512 20.50 5.10 5.99
CA THR A 512 21.49 6.16 5.76
C THR A 512 20.86 7.54 5.54
N ALA A 513 19.53 7.61 5.34
CA ALA A 513 18.84 8.86 5.12
C ALA A 513 18.84 9.73 6.39
N ILE A 514 19.37 10.95 6.23
CA ILE A 514 19.43 11.98 7.29
C ILE A 514 18.02 12.43 7.69
N GLU A 515 17.12 12.60 6.73
CA GLU A 515 15.73 12.96 7.00
C GLU A 515 14.89 11.73 7.34
N VAL A 516 14.27 11.73 8.52
CA VAL A 516 13.45 10.61 9.03
C VAL A 516 12.35 10.20 8.03
N HIS A 517 11.68 11.16 7.39
CA HIS A 517 10.61 10.88 6.42
C HIS A 517 11.11 10.27 5.11
N LYS A 518 12.41 10.39 4.80
CA LYS A 518 13.03 9.75 3.63
C LYS A 518 13.58 8.36 3.93
N ARG A 519 13.55 7.93 5.20
CA ARG A 519 13.97 6.57 5.60
C ARG A 519 12.99 5.52 5.10
N ILE A 520 11.75 5.86 4.79
CA ILE A 520 10.79 4.94 4.16
C ILE A 520 10.56 5.39 2.72
N ARG A 521 10.67 4.44 1.78
CA ARG A 521 10.30 4.61 0.38
C ARG A 521 8.83 4.16 0.17
N PRO A 522 7.88 5.09 -0.04
CA PRO A 522 6.45 4.74 -0.14
C PRO A 522 6.09 3.84 -1.33
N THR A 523 6.95 3.77 -2.34
CA THR A 523 6.77 2.87 -3.49
C THR A 523 6.59 1.41 -3.09
N TYR A 524 7.27 0.97 -2.03
CA TYR A 524 7.19 -0.41 -1.55
C TYR A 524 5.93 -0.69 -0.73
N SER A 525 5.35 0.31 -0.07
CA SER A 525 4.05 0.13 0.60
C SER A 525 2.92 0.02 -0.42
N TYR A 526 2.98 0.78 -1.52
CA TYR A 526 2.04 0.61 -2.63
C TYR A 526 2.18 -0.76 -3.30
N LEU A 527 3.41 -1.23 -3.50
CA LEU A 527 3.65 -2.59 -3.99
C LEU A 527 3.07 -3.65 -3.05
N PHE A 528 3.25 -3.49 -1.74
CA PHE A 528 2.67 -4.40 -0.74
C PHE A 528 1.14 -4.46 -0.83
N LEU A 529 0.47 -3.31 -0.89
CA LEU A 529 -0.99 -3.22 -1.04
C LEU A 529 -1.48 -3.79 -2.38
N LEU A 530 -0.75 -3.55 -3.47
CA LEU A 530 -1.07 -4.11 -4.79
C LEU A 530 -1.02 -5.65 -4.76
N LEU A 531 0.03 -6.22 -4.17
CA LEU A 531 0.15 -7.67 -4.01
C LEU A 531 -1.02 -8.21 -3.19
N ALA A 532 -1.34 -7.56 -2.06
CA ALA A 532 -2.46 -7.96 -1.22
C ALA A 532 -3.79 -7.96 -1.97
N SER A 533 -4.05 -6.95 -2.82
CA SER A 533 -5.23 -6.92 -3.69
C SER A 533 -5.31 -8.12 -4.64
N PHE A 534 -4.18 -8.58 -5.19
CA PHE A 534 -4.16 -9.81 -6.00
C PHE A 534 -4.47 -11.06 -5.17
N TYR A 535 -4.08 -11.11 -3.89
CA TYR A 535 -4.48 -12.21 -3.02
C TYR A 535 -5.97 -12.15 -2.67
N THR A 536 -6.54 -10.96 -2.49
CA THR A 536 -7.99 -10.79 -2.29
C THR A 536 -8.81 -11.37 -3.45
N TRP A 537 -8.28 -11.39 -4.68
CA TRP A 537 -8.91 -12.07 -5.81
C TRP A 537 -9.14 -13.58 -5.56
N SER A 538 -8.26 -14.24 -4.80
CA SER A 538 -8.45 -15.65 -4.40
C SER A 538 -9.69 -15.86 -3.51
N ILE A 539 -10.11 -14.82 -2.80
CA ILE A 539 -11.32 -14.85 -1.95
C ILE A 539 -12.56 -14.80 -2.84
N TYR A 540 -12.56 -13.93 -3.86
CA TYR A 540 -13.71 -13.70 -4.75
C TYR A 540 -13.90 -14.73 -5.87
N THR A 541 -12.84 -15.37 -6.37
CA THR A 541 -12.99 -16.36 -7.45
C THR A 541 -13.84 -17.56 -7.01
N SER A 542 -14.70 -18.07 -7.90
CA SER A 542 -15.50 -19.27 -7.67
C SER A 542 -14.73 -20.57 -7.95
N LEU A 543 -13.64 -20.50 -8.73
CA LEU A 543 -12.88 -21.66 -9.16
C LEU A 543 -11.86 -22.07 -8.09
N TRP A 544 -12.02 -23.28 -7.53
CA TRP A 544 -11.13 -23.81 -6.47
C TRP A 544 -9.65 -23.81 -6.89
N SER A 545 -9.38 -24.12 -8.15
CA SER A 545 -8.01 -24.19 -8.69
C SER A 545 -7.35 -22.82 -8.66
N GLN A 546 -8.07 -21.76 -9.04
CA GLN A 546 -7.55 -20.38 -9.01
C GLN A 546 -7.21 -19.94 -7.58
N LYS A 547 -7.99 -20.36 -6.57
CA LYS A 547 -7.68 -20.11 -5.15
C LYS A 547 -6.33 -20.71 -4.77
N VAL A 548 -6.10 -21.97 -5.14
CA VAL A 548 -4.85 -22.69 -4.88
C VAL A 548 -3.68 -22.05 -5.63
N VAL A 549 -3.85 -21.71 -6.91
CA VAL A 549 -2.81 -21.06 -7.73
C VAL A 549 -2.32 -19.77 -7.06
N ILE A 550 -3.24 -18.88 -6.69
CA ILE A 550 -2.88 -17.58 -6.10
C ILE A 550 -2.17 -17.76 -4.75
N MET A 551 -2.59 -18.72 -3.95
CA MET A 551 -1.96 -19.03 -2.67
C MET A 551 -0.52 -19.55 -2.84
N VAL A 552 -0.32 -20.51 -3.76
CA VAL A 552 1.01 -21.07 -4.04
C VAL A 552 1.94 -20.01 -4.63
N LEU A 553 1.48 -19.22 -5.61
CA LEU A 553 2.27 -18.14 -6.21
C LEU A 553 2.61 -17.04 -5.20
N SER A 554 1.68 -16.68 -4.31
CA SER A 554 1.95 -15.69 -3.25
C SER A 554 2.96 -16.21 -2.22
N GLY A 555 2.88 -17.49 -1.86
CA GLY A 555 3.88 -18.14 -1.01
C GLY A 555 5.26 -18.21 -1.67
N ALA A 556 5.32 -18.54 -2.97
CA ALA A 556 6.56 -18.53 -3.74
C ALA A 556 7.18 -17.12 -3.82
N LEU A 557 6.34 -16.10 -4.04
CA LEU A 557 6.77 -14.70 -4.02
C LEU A 557 7.30 -14.29 -2.65
N ALA A 558 6.65 -14.70 -1.56
CA ALA A 558 7.12 -14.44 -0.20
C ALA A 558 8.52 -15.02 0.05
N LEU A 559 8.76 -16.27 -0.38
CA LEU A 559 10.07 -16.92 -0.28
C LEU A 559 11.13 -16.19 -1.14
N ALA A 560 10.76 -15.80 -2.36
CA ALA A 560 11.65 -15.10 -3.27
C ALA A 560 12.04 -13.71 -2.75
N LEU A 561 11.08 -12.94 -2.25
CA LEU A 561 11.32 -11.63 -1.62
C LEU A 561 12.15 -11.78 -0.34
N TRP A 562 11.86 -12.79 0.48
CA TRP A 562 12.63 -13.06 1.70
C TRP A 562 14.09 -13.39 1.39
N GLN A 563 14.33 -14.23 0.38
CA GLN A 563 15.69 -14.56 -0.07
C GLN A 563 16.45 -13.30 -0.48
N LYS A 564 15.83 -12.43 -1.28
CA LYS A 564 16.45 -11.18 -1.73
C LYS A 564 16.69 -10.22 -0.57
N ALA A 565 15.75 -10.14 0.38
CA ALA A 565 15.89 -9.32 1.58
C ALA A 565 17.07 -9.81 2.43
N ARG A 566 17.18 -11.12 2.66
CA ARG A 566 18.29 -11.76 3.37
C ARG A 566 19.64 -11.44 2.75
N ASP A 567 19.74 -11.51 1.42
CA ASP A 567 20.98 -11.17 0.69
C ASP A 567 21.38 -9.69 0.91
N ALA A 568 20.41 -8.79 1.10
CA ALA A 568 20.66 -7.37 1.33
C ALA A 568 21.01 -7.01 2.78
N LEU A 569 20.62 -7.82 3.77
CA LEU A 569 20.81 -7.51 5.21
C LEU A 569 22.26 -7.14 5.57
N PRO A 570 23.32 -7.85 5.14
CA PRO A 570 24.69 -7.50 5.50
C PRO A 570 25.14 -6.12 5.00
N TYR A 571 24.46 -5.58 3.99
CA TYR A 571 24.86 -4.37 3.27
C TYR A 571 24.03 -3.14 3.65
N LEU A 572 23.04 -3.27 4.54
CA LEU A 572 22.11 -2.17 4.86
C LEU A 572 22.80 -0.91 5.41
N LEU A 573 23.88 -1.09 6.17
CA LEU A 573 24.62 0.02 6.79
C LEU A 573 25.83 0.48 5.96
N ASP A 574 26.12 -0.19 4.84
CA ASP A 574 27.23 0.16 3.96
C ASP A 574 26.73 0.68 2.60
N PRO A 575 26.73 2.01 2.38
CA PRO A 575 26.25 2.60 1.13
C PRO A 575 27.16 2.29 -0.09
N GLY A 576 28.39 1.82 0.14
CA GLY A 576 29.36 1.50 -0.91
C GLY A 576 29.34 0.04 -1.37
N ALA A 577 28.66 -0.83 -0.63
CA ALA A 577 28.62 -2.26 -0.90
C ALA A 577 27.22 -2.74 -1.32
N SER A 578 27.18 -3.77 -2.17
CA SER A 578 25.93 -4.38 -2.65
C SER A 578 26.08 -5.90 -2.69
N PRO A 579 24.99 -6.66 -2.51
CA PRO A 579 25.05 -8.11 -2.60
C PRO A 579 25.58 -8.57 -3.96
N PRO A 580 26.43 -9.62 -4.01
CA PRO A 580 26.91 -10.16 -5.28
C PRO A 580 25.74 -10.72 -6.10
N ALA A 581 25.78 -10.51 -7.41
CA ALA A 581 24.76 -11.02 -8.31
C ALA A 581 24.75 -12.56 -8.32
N ARG A 582 23.62 -13.14 -7.95
CA ARG A 582 23.39 -14.59 -7.88
C ARG A 582 21.97 -14.88 -8.37
N VAL A 583 21.79 -16.04 -8.99
CA VAL A 583 20.48 -16.52 -9.40
C VAL A 583 19.57 -16.64 -8.18
N SER A 584 18.38 -16.06 -8.24
CA SER A 584 17.42 -16.01 -7.14
C SER A 584 16.08 -16.63 -7.55
N ALA A 585 15.28 -17.07 -6.57
CA ALA A 585 13.92 -17.55 -6.86
C ALA A 585 13.05 -16.46 -7.51
N SER A 586 13.32 -15.18 -7.21
CA SER A 586 12.61 -14.06 -7.88
C SER A 586 12.92 -13.98 -9.37
N ASP A 587 14.12 -14.34 -9.81
CA ASP A 587 14.46 -14.34 -11.23
C ASP A 587 13.63 -15.39 -11.97
N GLY A 588 13.40 -16.55 -11.34
CA GLY A 588 12.56 -17.61 -11.88
C GLY A 588 11.09 -17.22 -11.97
N LEU A 589 10.55 -16.55 -10.95
CA LEU A 589 9.18 -16.02 -10.99
C LEU A 589 9.03 -14.93 -12.06
N ILE A 590 10.01 -14.00 -12.17
CA ILE A 590 10.02 -12.98 -13.21
C ILE A 590 10.10 -13.62 -14.61
N ALA A 591 10.94 -14.64 -14.78
CA ALA A 591 11.05 -15.36 -16.04
C ALA A 591 9.75 -16.08 -16.40
N ALA A 592 9.08 -16.73 -15.43
CA ALA A 592 7.78 -17.38 -15.64
C ALA A 592 6.68 -16.36 -16.03
N THR A 593 6.57 -15.25 -15.29
CA THR A 593 5.61 -14.19 -15.62
C THR A 593 5.90 -13.57 -16.99
N GLY A 594 7.17 -13.27 -17.27
CA GLY A 594 7.60 -12.76 -18.56
C GLY A 594 7.29 -13.72 -19.71
N PHE A 595 7.49 -15.03 -19.48
CA PHE A 595 7.18 -16.07 -20.44
C PHE A 595 5.69 -16.06 -20.82
N PHE A 596 4.79 -16.11 -19.84
CA PHE A 596 3.34 -16.12 -20.12
C PHE A 596 2.85 -14.81 -20.76
N ILE A 597 3.40 -13.65 -20.35
CA ILE A 597 3.04 -12.36 -20.96
C ILE A 597 3.48 -12.33 -22.43
N VAL A 598 4.73 -12.70 -22.72
CA VAL A 598 5.24 -12.71 -24.10
C VAL A 598 4.49 -13.74 -24.93
N GLN A 599 4.23 -14.93 -24.40
CA GLN A 599 3.46 -15.97 -25.07
C GLN A 599 2.05 -15.46 -25.43
N ALA A 600 1.36 -14.81 -24.49
CA ALA A 600 0.02 -14.25 -24.73
C ALA A 600 0.03 -13.15 -25.81
N ILE A 601 1.01 -12.24 -25.77
CA ILE A 601 1.14 -11.17 -26.77
C ILE A 601 1.43 -11.75 -28.16
N VAL A 602 2.39 -12.67 -28.27
CA VAL A 602 2.74 -13.29 -29.55
C VAL A 602 1.59 -14.13 -30.08
N ALA A 603 0.90 -14.90 -29.24
CA ALA A 603 -0.28 -15.66 -29.63
C ALA A 603 -1.38 -14.73 -30.16
N LEU A 604 -1.65 -13.60 -29.49
CA LEU A 604 -2.64 -12.62 -29.91
C LEU A 604 -2.29 -11.98 -31.27
N ILE A 605 -1.02 -11.67 -31.51
CA ILE A 605 -0.54 -11.17 -32.80
C ILE A 605 -0.74 -12.23 -33.90
N LEU A 606 -0.41 -13.49 -33.62
CA LEU A 606 -0.54 -14.59 -34.57
C LEU A 606 -1.99 -14.99 -34.86
N MET A 607 -2.90 -14.76 -33.91
CA MET A 607 -4.33 -15.01 -34.09
C MET A 607 -4.97 -14.12 -35.16
N ARG A 608 -4.39 -12.95 -35.47
CA ARG A 608 -4.89 -12.00 -36.49
C ARG A 608 -6.41 -11.76 -36.41
N GLY A 609 -6.95 -11.66 -35.20
CA GLY A 609 -8.39 -11.42 -34.95
C GLY A 609 -9.30 -12.66 -34.98
N LYS A 610 -8.76 -13.88 -35.12
CA LYS A 610 -9.55 -15.12 -34.98
C LYS A 610 -9.95 -15.37 -33.52
N ALA A 611 -11.12 -15.99 -33.33
CA ALA A 611 -11.68 -16.25 -31.99
C ALA A 611 -10.89 -17.27 -31.15
N GLN A 612 -10.14 -18.17 -31.80
CA GLN A 612 -9.33 -19.20 -31.13
C GLN A 612 -7.93 -19.29 -31.74
N ALA A 613 -6.93 -19.54 -30.91
CA ALA A 613 -5.55 -19.74 -31.36
C ALA A 613 -5.41 -21.11 -32.02
N THR A 614 -4.80 -21.15 -33.21
CA THR A 614 -4.45 -22.43 -33.85
C THR A 614 -3.26 -23.06 -33.12
N LEU A 615 -3.18 -24.39 -33.12
CA LEU A 615 -2.07 -25.10 -32.48
C LEU A 615 -0.67 -24.66 -32.99
N PRO A 616 -0.44 -24.45 -34.31
CA PRO A 616 0.84 -23.90 -34.78
C PRO A 616 1.14 -22.52 -34.22
N ALA A 617 0.13 -21.64 -34.11
CA ALA A 617 0.31 -20.31 -33.54
C ALA A 617 0.68 -20.38 -32.05
N LEU A 618 0.06 -21.28 -31.28
CA LEU A 618 0.41 -21.54 -29.89
C LEU A 618 1.84 -22.07 -29.76
N THR A 619 2.24 -23.04 -30.59
CA THR A 619 3.60 -23.61 -30.57
C THR A 619 4.67 -22.58 -30.90
N ILE A 620 4.44 -21.76 -31.94
CA ILE A 620 5.36 -20.67 -32.33
C ILE A 620 5.42 -19.62 -31.22
N ALA A 621 4.29 -19.20 -30.66
CA ALA A 621 4.25 -18.24 -29.56
C ALA A 621 5.01 -18.76 -28.32
N PHE A 622 4.84 -20.03 -27.98
CA PHE A 622 5.53 -20.68 -26.87
C PHE A 622 7.06 -20.69 -27.11
N GLY A 623 7.50 -21.11 -28.31
CA GLY A 623 8.92 -21.14 -28.66
C GLY A 623 9.57 -19.75 -28.65
N ILE A 624 8.92 -18.74 -29.22
CA ILE A 624 9.40 -17.35 -29.22
C ILE A 624 9.50 -16.81 -27.80
N ALA A 625 8.48 -17.03 -26.97
CA ALA A 625 8.48 -16.59 -25.58
C ALA A 625 9.62 -17.22 -24.79
N GLY A 626 9.82 -18.54 -24.93
CA GLY A 626 10.89 -19.27 -24.28
C GLY A 626 12.28 -18.79 -24.70
N LEU A 627 12.52 -18.65 -26.00
CA LEU A 627 13.78 -18.17 -26.55
C LEU A 627 14.10 -16.74 -26.08
N LEU A 628 13.10 -15.85 -26.11
CA LEU A 628 13.26 -14.46 -25.71
C LEU A 628 13.58 -14.35 -24.21
N VAL A 629 12.84 -15.07 -23.36
CA VAL A 629 13.08 -15.10 -21.91
C VAL A 629 14.46 -15.68 -21.61
N TYR A 630 14.84 -16.78 -22.27
CA TYR A 630 16.17 -17.37 -22.13
C TYR A 630 17.28 -16.36 -22.49
N ALA A 631 17.16 -15.70 -23.64
CA ALA A 631 18.13 -14.71 -24.12
C ALA A 631 18.23 -13.50 -23.18
N LEU A 632 17.09 -12.96 -22.73
CA LEU A 632 17.04 -11.82 -21.80
C LEU A 632 17.66 -12.17 -20.45
N MET A 633 17.32 -13.34 -19.87
CA MET A 633 17.90 -13.75 -18.59
C MET A 633 19.42 -13.97 -18.72
N ARG A 634 19.89 -14.59 -19.82
CA ARG A 634 21.32 -14.72 -20.10
C ARG A 634 22.02 -13.38 -20.24
N PHE A 635 21.40 -12.43 -20.95
CA PHE A 635 21.94 -11.09 -21.12
C PHE A 635 22.05 -10.34 -19.79
N ILE A 636 21.00 -10.40 -18.95
CA ILE A 636 20.99 -9.81 -17.61
C ILE A 636 22.09 -10.42 -16.75
N TYR A 637 22.23 -11.74 -16.75
CA TYR A 637 23.23 -12.44 -15.96
C TYR A 637 24.67 -12.17 -16.42
N TRP A 638 24.89 -12.05 -17.72
CA TRP A 638 26.18 -11.63 -18.26
C TRP A 638 26.51 -10.20 -17.82
N ARG A 639 25.57 -9.26 -17.97
CA ARG A 639 25.76 -7.85 -17.58
C ARG A 639 26.00 -7.68 -16.08
N ALA A 640 25.28 -8.45 -15.26
CA ALA A 640 25.38 -8.43 -13.80
C ALA A 640 26.55 -9.27 -13.27
N LYS A 641 27.28 -10.00 -14.13
CA LYS A 641 28.32 -10.97 -13.75
C LYS A 641 27.81 -11.99 -12.72
N THR A 642 26.59 -12.47 -12.94
CA THR A 642 25.91 -13.40 -12.03
C THR A 642 26.65 -14.72 -11.94
N THR A 643 26.86 -15.20 -10.71
CA THR A 643 27.46 -16.52 -10.46
C THR A 643 26.39 -17.60 -10.36
N GLY A 644 26.75 -18.84 -10.72
CA GLY A 644 25.84 -20.00 -10.60
C GLY A 644 24.74 -20.05 -11.66
N VAL A 645 24.96 -19.48 -12.85
CA VAL A 645 23.96 -19.52 -13.93
C VAL A 645 23.69 -20.97 -14.37
N PRO A 646 22.42 -21.38 -14.55
CA PRO A 646 22.08 -22.72 -15.00
C PRO A 646 22.75 -23.06 -16.33
N ALA A 647 23.15 -24.31 -16.53
CA ALA A 647 23.76 -24.77 -17.77
C ALA A 647 23.04 -26.01 -18.28
N ILE A 648 22.89 -26.11 -19.61
CA ILE A 648 22.27 -27.27 -20.26
C ILE A 648 23.14 -28.51 -20.02
N LEU A 649 24.43 -28.36 -20.27
CA LEU A 649 25.48 -29.33 -19.96
C LEU A 649 26.56 -28.66 -19.11
N ARG A 650 27.16 -29.42 -18.19
CA ARG A 650 28.37 -29.02 -17.48
C ARG A 650 29.50 -29.94 -17.97
N GLY A 651 30.47 -29.39 -18.71
CA GLY A 651 31.48 -30.19 -19.40
C GLY A 651 30.96 -30.83 -20.70
N ALA A 652 31.67 -31.85 -21.20
CA ALA A 652 31.43 -32.43 -22.53
C ALA A 652 30.59 -33.73 -22.55
N SER A 653 30.36 -34.40 -21.40
CA SER A 653 29.69 -35.72 -21.37
C SER A 653 28.19 -35.64 -21.02
N TRP A 654 27.34 -36.09 -21.94
CA TRP A 654 25.87 -36.12 -21.79
C TRP A 654 25.37 -37.38 -21.06
N TRP A 655 26.13 -38.47 -21.14
CA TRP A 655 25.77 -39.80 -20.61
C TRP A 655 25.40 -39.85 -19.11
N PRO A 656 26.08 -39.12 -18.20
CA PRO A 656 25.67 -39.09 -16.79
C PRO A 656 24.26 -38.50 -16.59
N SER A 657 23.87 -37.54 -17.42
CA SER A 657 22.52 -36.93 -17.38
C SER A 657 21.46 -37.96 -17.78
N VAL A 658 21.76 -38.83 -18.76
CA VAL A 658 20.85 -39.90 -19.20
C VAL A 658 20.68 -40.96 -18.12
N LYS A 659 21.78 -41.46 -17.53
CA LYS A 659 21.70 -42.48 -16.47
C LYS A 659 20.83 -42.03 -15.28
N VAL A 660 20.98 -40.78 -14.86
CA VAL A 660 20.21 -40.20 -13.75
C VAL A 660 18.74 -39.99 -14.12
N ALA A 661 18.42 -39.76 -15.40
CA ALA A 661 17.06 -39.53 -15.87
C ALA A 661 16.21 -40.82 -15.98
N LEU A 662 16.81 -42.00 -16.19
CA LEU A 662 16.08 -43.24 -16.48
C LEU A 662 15.02 -43.62 -15.41
N LEU A 663 15.42 -43.72 -14.14
CA LEU A 663 14.50 -44.13 -13.07
C LEU A 663 13.39 -43.09 -12.82
N PRO A 664 13.68 -41.78 -12.75
CA PRO A 664 12.63 -40.77 -12.57
C PRO A 664 11.71 -40.63 -13.77
N SER A 665 12.19 -40.86 -15.00
CA SER A 665 11.33 -40.94 -16.19
C SER A 665 10.35 -42.10 -16.08
N ALA A 666 10.82 -43.30 -15.70
CA ALA A 666 9.95 -44.46 -15.52
C ALA A 666 8.88 -44.20 -14.45
N LEU A 667 9.25 -43.63 -13.31
CA LEU A 667 8.31 -43.26 -12.25
C LEU A 667 7.27 -42.23 -12.73
N ALA A 668 7.71 -41.16 -13.40
CA ALA A 668 6.82 -40.13 -13.91
C ALA A 668 5.84 -40.70 -14.95
N CYS A 669 6.30 -41.56 -15.87
CA CYS A 669 5.44 -42.21 -16.86
C CYS A 669 4.43 -43.17 -16.22
N VAL A 670 4.87 -44.04 -15.31
CA VAL A 670 3.98 -45.01 -14.65
C VAL A 670 2.87 -44.29 -13.88
N THR A 671 3.22 -43.24 -13.13
CA THR A 671 2.22 -42.45 -12.39
C THR A 671 1.25 -41.72 -13.32
N ALA A 672 1.72 -41.14 -14.43
CA ALA A 672 0.86 -40.47 -15.40
C ALA A 672 -0.11 -41.43 -16.07
N LEU A 673 0.38 -42.59 -16.52
CA LEU A 673 -0.43 -43.61 -17.18
C LEU A 673 -1.46 -44.21 -16.22
N ALA A 674 -1.06 -44.54 -14.99
CA ALA A 674 -1.98 -45.01 -13.95
C ALA A 674 -3.07 -43.97 -13.61
N TYR A 675 -2.72 -42.68 -13.63
CA TYR A 675 -3.69 -41.62 -13.40
C TYR A 675 -4.66 -41.46 -14.57
N LEU A 676 -4.18 -41.51 -15.82
CA LEU A 676 -5.04 -41.46 -17.01
C LEU A 676 -5.99 -42.67 -17.09
N THR A 677 -5.52 -43.86 -16.76
CA THR A 677 -6.38 -45.05 -16.70
C THR A 677 -7.41 -44.93 -15.58
N ALA A 678 -7.05 -44.41 -14.41
CA ALA A 678 -8.00 -44.14 -13.33
C ALA A 678 -9.07 -43.11 -13.74
N LEU A 679 -8.68 -42.01 -14.42
CA LEU A 679 -9.65 -41.03 -14.92
C LEU A 679 -10.62 -41.64 -15.95
N LYS A 680 -10.12 -42.53 -16.82
CA LYS A 680 -10.96 -43.27 -17.76
C LYS A 680 -11.95 -44.18 -17.04
N VAL A 681 -11.50 -44.94 -16.04
CA VAL A 681 -12.36 -45.85 -15.25
C VAL A 681 -13.42 -45.09 -14.47
N LEU A 682 -13.13 -43.85 -14.06
CA LEU A 682 -14.04 -42.97 -13.34
C LEU A 682 -14.94 -42.13 -14.27
N ASP A 683 -14.93 -42.39 -15.58
CA ASP A 683 -15.69 -41.66 -16.60
C ASP A 683 -15.55 -40.13 -16.53
N VAL A 684 -14.37 -39.65 -16.11
CA VAL A 684 -14.07 -38.22 -16.09
C VAL A 684 -13.88 -37.76 -17.53
N PRO A 685 -14.64 -36.77 -18.03
CA PRO A 685 -14.56 -36.35 -19.42
C PRO A 685 -13.16 -35.78 -19.72
N LEU A 686 -12.38 -36.55 -20.49
CA LEU A 686 -11.13 -36.10 -21.08
C LEU A 686 -11.48 -35.39 -22.39
N SER A 687 -11.19 -34.10 -22.50
CA SER A 687 -11.43 -33.37 -23.75
C SER A 687 -10.54 -33.93 -24.87
N ALA A 688 -11.09 -34.82 -25.68
CA ALA A 688 -10.48 -35.28 -26.91
C ALA A 688 -10.67 -34.19 -27.98
N GLY A 689 -9.57 -33.71 -28.57
CA GLY A 689 -9.65 -32.77 -29.69
C GLY A 689 -10.26 -33.47 -30.90
N GLN A 690 -11.55 -33.24 -31.15
CA GLN A 690 -12.23 -33.74 -32.34
C GLN A 690 -11.94 -32.80 -33.52
N GLY A 691 -11.20 -33.27 -34.52
CA GLY A 691 -10.92 -32.56 -35.77
C GLY A 691 -10.70 -33.54 -36.94
N PRO A 692 -10.90 -33.12 -38.20
CA PRO A 692 -10.86 -34.00 -39.38
C PRO A 692 -9.48 -34.65 -39.62
N VAL A 693 -9.46 -35.90 -40.08
CA VAL A 693 -8.30 -36.83 -40.10
C VAL A 693 -7.01 -36.27 -40.76
N ASP A 694 -7.10 -35.51 -41.85
CA ASP A 694 -5.90 -34.89 -42.48
C ASP A 694 -5.34 -33.70 -41.69
N SER A 695 -6.19 -33.04 -40.89
CA SER A 695 -5.77 -32.05 -39.91
C SER A 695 -5.19 -32.69 -38.64
N VAL A 696 -5.48 -33.98 -38.39
CA VAL A 696 -4.99 -34.72 -37.20
C VAL A 696 -3.48 -34.98 -37.32
N ALA A 697 -2.96 -35.47 -38.45
CA ALA A 697 -1.53 -35.76 -38.59
C ALA A 697 -0.65 -34.50 -38.48
N HIS A 698 -1.07 -33.41 -39.14
CA HIS A 698 -0.40 -32.11 -39.02
C HIS A 698 -0.52 -31.56 -37.59
N ALA A 699 -1.69 -31.67 -36.93
CA ALA A 699 -1.85 -31.27 -35.54
C ALA A 699 -0.99 -32.10 -34.58
N GLN A 700 -0.86 -33.41 -34.81
CA GLN A 700 -0.01 -34.31 -34.01
C GLN A 700 1.46 -33.89 -34.07
N LEU A 701 1.99 -33.54 -35.24
CA LEU A 701 3.37 -33.06 -35.36
C LEU A 701 3.61 -31.77 -34.56
N TRP A 702 2.68 -30.80 -34.63
CA TRP A 702 2.77 -29.57 -33.86
C TRP A 702 2.61 -29.79 -32.35
N MET A 703 1.80 -30.78 -31.93
CA MET A 703 1.69 -31.19 -30.52
C MET A 703 2.99 -31.81 -30.02
N VAL A 704 3.64 -32.68 -30.81
CA VAL A 704 4.95 -33.27 -30.45
C VAL A 704 6.02 -32.18 -30.37
N ALA A 705 6.09 -31.28 -31.35
CA ALA A 705 7.04 -30.18 -31.34
C ALA A 705 6.85 -29.27 -30.11
N LEU A 706 5.61 -28.99 -29.72
CA LEU A 706 5.31 -28.22 -28.52
C LEU A 706 5.67 -29.00 -27.25
N ALA A 707 5.06 -30.17 -27.06
CA ALA A 707 5.09 -30.88 -25.78
C ALA A 707 6.41 -31.64 -25.54
N VAL A 708 7.06 -32.18 -26.57
CA VAL A 708 8.26 -33.01 -26.40
C VAL A 708 9.55 -32.21 -26.56
N LEU A 709 9.51 -31.08 -27.29
CA LEU A 709 10.70 -30.25 -27.54
C LEU A 709 10.62 -28.88 -26.87
N ALA A 710 9.63 -28.05 -27.25
CA ALA A 710 9.59 -26.66 -26.80
C ALA A 710 9.31 -26.54 -25.28
N ALA A 711 8.33 -27.28 -24.76
CA ALA A 711 7.96 -27.26 -23.35
C ALA A 711 9.11 -27.72 -22.43
N PRO A 712 9.75 -28.89 -22.63
CA PRO A 712 10.88 -29.31 -21.81
C PRO A 712 12.05 -28.32 -21.86
N LEU A 713 12.36 -27.74 -23.02
CA LEU A 713 13.46 -26.79 -23.13
C LEU A 713 13.20 -25.50 -22.34
N CYS A 714 12.01 -24.92 -22.50
CA CYS A 714 11.68 -23.62 -21.93
C CYS A 714 11.31 -23.74 -20.44
N GLU A 715 10.47 -24.71 -20.11
CA GLU A 715 9.97 -24.88 -18.75
C GLU A 715 11.08 -25.37 -17.81
N GLU A 716 11.92 -26.33 -18.22
CA GLU A 716 13.00 -26.78 -17.32
C GLU A 716 14.05 -25.70 -17.07
N PHE A 717 14.30 -24.82 -18.04
CA PHE A 717 15.12 -23.63 -17.81
C PHE A 717 14.54 -22.75 -16.70
N ILE A 718 13.24 -22.43 -16.77
CA ILE A 718 12.56 -21.54 -15.81
C ILE A 718 12.41 -22.24 -14.45
N PHE A 719 11.81 -23.43 -14.42
CA PHE A 719 11.44 -24.10 -13.17
C PHE A 719 12.63 -24.75 -12.49
N ARG A 720 13.55 -25.41 -13.21
CA ARG A 720 14.67 -26.15 -12.58
C ARG A 720 15.92 -25.30 -12.51
N GLY A 721 16.21 -24.58 -13.59
CA GLY A 721 17.32 -23.64 -13.62
C GLY A 721 17.14 -22.48 -12.65
N LEU A 722 16.03 -21.75 -12.75
CA LEU A 722 15.85 -20.49 -12.02
C LEU A 722 15.08 -20.68 -10.71
N ILE A 723 13.87 -21.25 -10.74
CA ILE A 723 13.02 -21.38 -9.53
C ILE A 723 13.64 -22.34 -8.53
N TYR A 724 13.88 -23.61 -8.89
CA TYR A 724 14.50 -24.60 -8.01
C TYR A 724 15.91 -24.18 -7.59
N GLY A 725 16.76 -23.78 -8.54
CA GLY A 725 18.12 -23.32 -8.27
C GLY A 725 18.14 -22.14 -7.29
N GLY A 726 17.21 -21.20 -7.45
CA GLY A 726 16.99 -20.09 -6.53
C GLY A 726 16.53 -20.55 -5.14
N LEU A 727 15.50 -21.40 -5.07
CA LEU A 727 14.94 -21.93 -3.81
C LEU A 727 15.97 -22.73 -3.01
N ARG A 728 16.86 -23.49 -3.65
CA ARG A 728 17.90 -24.29 -2.98
C ARG A 728 18.91 -23.49 -2.18
N ARG A 729 19.03 -22.18 -2.42
CA ARG A 729 19.85 -21.27 -1.60
C ARG A 729 19.20 -20.93 -0.25
N SER A 730 17.91 -21.18 -0.09
CA SER A 730 17.12 -20.78 1.09
C SER A 730 16.40 -21.95 1.76
N LEU A 731 16.15 -23.02 1.02
CA LEU A 731 15.44 -24.21 1.48
C LEU A 731 16.32 -25.46 1.40
N PRO A 732 16.13 -26.42 2.32
CA PRO A 732 16.73 -27.74 2.19
C PRO A 732 16.20 -28.45 0.94
N THR A 733 16.95 -29.45 0.47
CA THR A 733 16.73 -30.13 -0.81
C THR A 733 15.28 -30.54 -1.03
N TRP A 734 14.70 -31.30 -0.11
CA TRP A 734 13.34 -31.82 -0.27
C TRP A 734 12.28 -30.71 -0.28
N SER A 735 12.39 -29.71 0.58
CA SER A 735 11.47 -28.57 0.57
C SER A 735 11.55 -27.78 -0.73
N ALA A 736 12.76 -27.58 -1.29
CA ALA A 736 12.93 -26.92 -2.58
C ALA A 736 12.33 -27.74 -3.73
N ILE A 737 12.48 -29.08 -3.71
CA ILE A 737 11.87 -29.99 -4.69
C ILE A 737 10.35 -29.85 -4.64
N MET A 738 9.74 -30.00 -3.46
CA MET A 738 8.28 -29.94 -3.28
C MET A 738 7.71 -28.57 -3.69
N VAL A 739 8.34 -27.47 -3.25
CA VAL A 739 7.86 -26.11 -3.59
C VAL A 739 8.00 -25.82 -5.08
N SER A 740 9.14 -26.18 -5.69
CA SER A 740 9.33 -26.00 -7.13
C SER A 740 8.34 -26.84 -7.96
N ALA A 741 8.09 -28.09 -7.54
CA ALA A 741 7.11 -28.97 -8.17
C ALA A 741 5.67 -28.44 -8.03
N ALA A 742 5.32 -27.88 -6.86
CA ALA A 742 4.02 -27.27 -6.64
C ALA A 742 3.80 -26.05 -7.54
N ILE A 743 4.80 -25.15 -7.63
CA ILE A 743 4.74 -23.97 -8.52
C ILE A 743 4.60 -24.42 -9.99
N PHE A 744 5.28 -25.48 -10.38
CA PHE A 744 5.16 -26.08 -11.71
C PHE A 744 3.76 -26.65 -11.96
N ALA A 745 3.21 -27.42 -11.02
CA ALA A 745 1.89 -28.01 -11.15
C ALA A 745 0.76 -26.97 -11.24
N VAL A 746 0.78 -25.90 -10.43
CA VAL A 746 -0.34 -24.96 -10.36
C VAL A 746 -0.53 -24.09 -11.61
N VAL A 747 0.49 -23.97 -12.48
CA VAL A 747 0.33 -23.25 -13.76
C VAL A 747 -0.29 -24.12 -14.86
N HIS A 748 -0.58 -25.39 -14.57
CA HIS A 748 -1.21 -26.33 -15.49
C HIS A 748 -2.73 -26.47 -15.23
N PRO A 749 -3.49 -27.03 -16.19
CA PRO A 749 -4.90 -27.32 -16.00
C PRO A 749 -5.18 -28.13 -14.73
N PRO A 750 -6.31 -27.90 -14.03
CA PRO A 750 -6.60 -28.54 -12.74
C PRO A 750 -6.49 -30.07 -12.76
N LEU A 751 -6.95 -30.71 -13.83
CA LEU A 751 -6.93 -32.17 -13.98
C LEU A 751 -5.50 -32.74 -14.10
N SER A 752 -4.53 -31.97 -14.60
CA SER A 752 -3.14 -32.44 -14.77
C SER A 752 -2.23 -32.04 -13.62
N MET A 753 -2.69 -31.23 -12.64
CA MET A 753 -1.85 -30.75 -11.54
C MET A 753 -1.18 -31.89 -10.76
N LEU A 754 -1.89 -32.98 -10.46
CA LEU A 754 -1.34 -34.11 -9.70
C LEU A 754 -0.21 -34.86 -10.43
N PRO A 755 -0.41 -35.39 -11.65
CA PRO A 755 0.68 -36.08 -12.36
C PRO A 755 1.82 -35.11 -12.75
N VAL A 756 1.52 -33.85 -13.05
CA VAL A 756 2.54 -32.81 -13.30
C VAL A 756 3.32 -32.46 -12.03
N PHE A 757 2.72 -32.56 -10.84
CA PHE A 757 3.45 -32.40 -9.57
C PHE A 757 4.48 -33.52 -9.37
N VAL A 758 4.13 -34.76 -9.73
CA VAL A 758 5.08 -35.90 -9.66
C VAL A 758 6.21 -35.73 -10.67
N LEU A 759 5.90 -35.37 -11.92
CA LEU A 759 6.91 -34.96 -12.90
C LEU A 759 7.79 -33.82 -12.34
N GLY A 760 7.13 -32.83 -11.73
CA GLY A 760 7.66 -31.78 -10.88
C GLY A 760 8.86 -32.23 -10.04
N CYS A 761 8.56 -33.19 -9.17
CA CYS A 761 9.47 -33.78 -8.20
C CYS A 761 10.59 -34.58 -8.87
N CYS A 762 10.25 -35.41 -9.86
CA CYS A 762 11.21 -36.22 -10.62
C CYS A 762 12.26 -35.34 -11.31
N ALA A 763 11.83 -34.31 -12.03
CA ALA A 763 12.71 -33.37 -12.72
C ALA A 763 13.57 -32.54 -11.75
N ALA A 764 13.00 -32.07 -10.63
CA ALA A 764 13.79 -31.36 -9.63
C ALA A 764 14.84 -32.26 -8.95
N TRP A 765 14.50 -33.52 -8.67
CA TRP A 765 15.44 -34.49 -8.12
C TRP A 765 16.57 -34.86 -9.10
N THR A 766 16.26 -35.06 -10.39
CA THR A 766 17.29 -35.34 -11.39
C THR A 766 18.22 -34.15 -11.58
N TYR A 767 17.69 -32.94 -11.62
CA TYR A 767 18.50 -31.72 -11.65
C TYR A 767 19.41 -31.61 -10.42
N GLU A 768 18.91 -31.96 -9.23
CA GLU A 768 19.71 -31.93 -8.00
C GLU A 768 20.91 -32.89 -8.06
N ARG A 769 20.73 -34.06 -8.68
CA ARG A 769 21.76 -35.08 -8.84
C ARG A 769 22.75 -34.77 -9.97
N SER A 770 22.26 -34.34 -11.13
CA SER A 770 23.09 -34.12 -12.32
C SER A 770 23.73 -32.73 -12.36
N LYS A 771 23.10 -31.72 -11.73
CA LYS A 771 23.43 -30.29 -11.86
C LYS A 771 23.42 -29.78 -13.31
N THR A 772 22.74 -30.48 -14.22
CA THR A 772 22.57 -30.15 -15.64
C THR A 772 21.08 -30.01 -15.97
N LEU A 773 20.71 -29.09 -16.88
CA LEU A 773 19.31 -29.01 -17.33
C LEU A 773 18.93 -30.11 -18.32
N LEU A 774 19.90 -30.76 -18.98
CA LEU A 774 19.61 -31.87 -19.90
C LEU A 774 18.87 -33.02 -19.20
N ALA A 775 19.26 -33.38 -17.97
CA ALA A 775 18.62 -34.49 -17.26
C ALA A 775 17.11 -34.28 -17.01
N PRO A 776 16.66 -33.15 -16.41
CA PRO A 776 15.23 -32.89 -16.28
C PRO A 776 14.51 -32.68 -17.62
N MET A 777 15.17 -32.11 -18.63
CA MET A 777 14.59 -31.98 -19.98
C MET A 777 14.24 -33.36 -20.57
N LEU A 778 15.11 -34.35 -20.39
CA LEU A 778 14.85 -35.73 -20.83
C LEU A 778 13.69 -36.37 -20.06
N VAL A 779 13.63 -36.20 -18.73
CA VAL A 779 12.52 -36.71 -17.92
C VAL A 779 11.19 -36.13 -18.39
N HIS A 780 11.14 -34.82 -18.61
CA HIS A 780 9.95 -34.11 -19.03
C HIS A 780 9.55 -34.50 -20.46
N ALA A 781 10.49 -34.57 -21.41
CA ALA A 781 10.21 -34.99 -22.78
C ALA A 781 9.64 -36.42 -22.85
N VAL A 782 10.23 -37.36 -22.10
CA VAL A 782 9.76 -38.76 -22.05
C VAL A 782 8.36 -38.86 -21.42
N TYR A 783 8.12 -38.12 -20.33
CA TYR A 783 6.79 -38.03 -19.72
C TYR A 783 5.75 -37.49 -20.71
N ASN A 784 6.04 -36.38 -21.39
CA ASN A 784 5.09 -35.76 -22.32
C ASN A 784 4.82 -36.68 -23.53
N ALA A 785 5.85 -37.36 -24.03
CA ALA A 785 5.68 -38.35 -25.11
C ALA A 785 4.77 -39.51 -24.67
N ALA A 786 4.93 -40.04 -23.45
CA ALA A 786 4.10 -41.11 -22.93
C ALA A 786 2.64 -40.67 -22.72
N VAL A 787 2.41 -39.47 -22.18
CA VAL A 787 1.06 -38.90 -22.00
C VAL A 787 0.37 -38.68 -23.34
N LEU A 788 1.06 -38.09 -24.33
CA LEU A 788 0.53 -37.88 -25.67
C LEU A 788 0.18 -39.21 -26.34
N ALA A 789 1.07 -40.20 -26.29
CA ALA A 789 0.82 -41.52 -26.85
C ALA A 789 -0.42 -42.19 -26.23
N ALA A 790 -0.57 -42.11 -24.91
CA ALA A 790 -1.74 -42.63 -24.21
C ALA A 790 -3.02 -41.88 -24.60
N GLN A 791 -2.98 -40.56 -24.70
CA GLN A 791 -4.13 -39.75 -25.11
C GLN A 791 -4.58 -40.07 -26.55
N TRP A 792 -3.64 -40.29 -27.48
CA TRP A 792 -3.98 -40.70 -28.84
C TRP A 792 -4.61 -42.09 -28.90
N GLN A 793 -4.11 -43.04 -28.11
CA GLN A 793 -4.71 -44.38 -28.01
C GLN A 793 -6.12 -44.33 -27.40
N LEU A 794 -6.32 -43.51 -26.37
CA LEU A 794 -7.62 -43.34 -25.72
C LEU A 794 -8.63 -42.59 -26.59
N GLY A 795 -8.17 -41.64 -27.40
CA GLY A 795 -9.00 -40.90 -28.35
C GLY A 795 -9.32 -41.64 -29.64
N ALA A 796 -8.55 -42.69 -30.00
CA ALA A 796 -8.79 -43.52 -31.18
C ALA A 796 -9.79 -44.67 -30.95
N GLY A 797 -10.25 -44.86 -29.70
CA GLY A 797 -11.19 -45.92 -29.30
C GLY A 797 -12.64 -45.49 -29.11
N ASN A 798 -12.96 -44.22 -29.39
CA ASN A 798 -14.31 -43.65 -29.51
C ASN A 798 -14.45 -43.07 -30.91
#